data_AF-A0A4Q4XEF7-F1
#
_entry.id   AF-A0A4Q4XEF7-F1
#
_cell.length_a   1.000
_cell.length_b   1.000
_cell.length_c   1.000
_cell.angle_alpha   90.00
_cell.angle_beta   90.00
_cell.angle_gamma   90.00
#
_symmetry.space_group_name_H-M   'P 1'
#
loop_
_entity.id
_entity.type
_entity.pdbx_description
1 polymer ?
#
loop_
_entity_poly.entity_id
_entity_poly.type
_entity_poly.pdbx_seq_one_letter_code
_entity_poly.pdbx_strand_id
1 'polypeptide(L)'
;MDTQEQTFTDEVIRDASTTGYAKCSWIKGPDGDGIPEYGRPYVAFRYANPLTEEMYHKLFADGFGNGKGGRAVAFTQYPQYSCSTTGSSLNELWKWRQRLEGKAESGTIKWSVIDRWPAHPGLVEAFASNIEKTLAEYPEDRRSQVVLLFSAHSLPMSVVNRAEVAATVYAVMQRLRFSNPYRLCWQSQVGPSAWLGPQTQTSVEEYIKKGQKDLVLIPIAFTSDHIETLYELDKEVIGESGHEDTVKRIESLNGNPIFIEALADLAKSHLDGGVACSYQMGLRCPGCKSERCAESKKFFAGPENAFAKLAPSEDFSIKTNSGPGSKPNKEPEDEGDTGTTIRLIDAEIYEPSSSDSTPLIGAGAGGQEDNTDGAGKRNWDGSTDFAGLPWWQRPSVYWLLGPYFLFTLAFGGSLVPKINLVVDLVCRQYFADRQLLDPTFTFTPVILGSDNPQCNVPGVQKDVATFTLVMSVLTGVLSAFTAPKLGSLSDRHGRKKLMVIASCGGVLNEIITILAARFPEAIDYKWLLLGSFFDGITGSFTAGSLLSHSYTSDCSPPSKRGVYIGYLHACLFTGLAFGPLLAGYFVKWTGTLLSIFYVTLGCHIFFISFVYFITPESLSKKRQMLAREKYDAEQATTTNQLRSSLPNYLSRFAGPRAARLLNDRMSRGAWLPALLSANPLAPLKILAPSGRGNRALRLNIMLLAAIDTIILSTAMGAGTVTVLYSEYLFDWGTLEASRFVSITSLTRVVVLMCLMPAVNYVFRIRPMRRRQRQLGVDPQNAPAEANAGADGLDIWLLRIALVSDVAGLMGYVVVRTPGLFILCGVVAAFGGIGSAVIQSAITKHVATERVGSLLGALGLLHALGRVISPILFNGLYAATVETFPQAFFVLLTAIFGLALFASLFVRPHLYLQEDNDGYLAVPVRDPGDEENADELIDDEIQSETLPRLS
;
A
#
# COMPACT_ATOMS: atom_id res chain seq x y z
N MET A 1 11.57 21.33 18.62
CA MET A 1 11.83 21.35 17.17
C MET A 1 11.24 22.60 16.54
N ASP A 2 10.01 23.02 16.89
CA ASP A 2 9.37 24.24 16.37
C ASP A 2 10.21 25.53 16.43
N THR A 3 11.01 25.76 17.46
CA THR A 3 11.85 26.98 17.57
C THR A 3 13.10 26.95 16.69
N GLN A 4 13.71 25.79 16.46
CA GLN A 4 14.86 25.66 15.55
C GLN A 4 14.42 25.73 14.09
N GLU A 5 13.27 25.16 13.76
CA GLU A 5 12.70 25.15 12.41
C GLU A 5 12.26 26.57 11.99
N GLN A 6 11.69 27.36 12.91
CA GLN A 6 11.41 28.79 12.68
C GLN A 6 12.67 29.62 12.47
N THR A 7 13.69 29.45 13.32
CA THR A 7 14.97 30.19 13.20
C THR A 7 15.67 29.86 11.88
N PHE A 8 15.60 28.59 11.45
CA PHE A 8 16.15 28.10 10.19
C PHE A 8 15.42 28.64 8.96
N THR A 9 14.09 28.75 9.02
CA THR A 9 13.29 29.34 7.94
C THR A 9 13.61 30.84 7.78
N ASP A 10 13.78 31.56 8.90
CA ASP A 10 14.14 32.98 8.90
C ASP A 10 15.56 33.24 8.36
N GLU A 11 16.53 32.36 8.64
CA GLU A 11 17.90 32.48 8.10
C GLU A 11 17.97 32.23 6.58
N VAL A 12 17.26 31.22 6.08
CA VAL A 12 17.16 30.93 4.63
C VAL A 12 16.43 32.04 3.89
N ILE A 13 15.38 32.62 4.48
CA ILE A 13 14.68 33.80 3.94
C ILE A 13 15.61 35.03 3.96
N ARG A 14 16.38 35.23 5.04
CA ARG A 14 17.34 36.33 5.16
C ARG A 14 18.43 36.23 4.11
N ASP A 15 19.04 35.07 3.89
CA ASP A 15 20.11 34.91 2.91
C ASP A 15 19.58 35.01 1.48
N ALA A 16 18.45 34.38 1.14
CA ALA A 16 17.83 34.51 -0.18
C ALA A 16 17.42 35.96 -0.49
N SER A 17 16.91 36.68 0.51
CA SER A 17 16.60 38.11 0.37
C SER A 17 17.87 38.95 0.26
N THR A 18 18.92 38.68 1.04
CA THR A 18 20.20 39.40 1.00
C THR A 18 20.91 39.22 -0.34
N THR A 19 20.96 37.99 -0.87
CA THR A 19 21.48 37.70 -2.22
C THR A 19 20.65 38.40 -3.30
N GLY A 20 19.31 38.44 -3.16
CA GLY A 20 18.43 39.18 -4.07
C GLY A 20 18.62 40.71 -4.02
N TYR A 21 18.74 41.29 -2.83
CA TYR A 21 18.95 42.73 -2.63
C TYR A 21 20.33 43.18 -3.11
N ALA A 22 21.39 42.43 -2.78
CA ALA A 22 22.74 42.71 -3.27
C ALA A 22 22.79 42.67 -4.80
N LYS A 23 22.15 41.67 -5.42
CA LYS A 23 22.09 41.52 -6.89
C LYS A 23 21.51 42.73 -7.63
N CYS A 24 20.54 43.42 -7.06
CA CYS A 24 19.97 44.64 -7.68
C CYS A 24 20.83 45.88 -7.44
N SER A 25 21.65 45.94 -6.38
CA SER A 25 22.55 47.07 -6.13
C SER A 25 23.79 47.08 -7.03
N TRP A 26 24.33 45.90 -7.42
CA TRP A 26 25.54 45.79 -8.26
C TRP A 26 25.30 46.04 -9.76
N ILE A 27 24.04 46.10 -10.21
CA ILE A 27 23.68 46.49 -11.58
C ILE A 27 23.82 48.02 -11.79
N LYS A 28 24.03 48.80 -10.71
CA LYS A 28 24.44 50.21 -10.81
C LYS A 28 25.92 50.29 -11.18
N GLY A 29 26.22 50.73 -12.40
CA GLY A 29 27.60 50.98 -12.84
C GLY A 29 28.29 52.09 -12.03
N PRO A 30 29.64 52.22 -12.10
CA PRO A 30 30.40 53.20 -11.33
C PRO A 30 30.19 54.65 -11.77
N ASP A 31 29.69 54.89 -12.99
CA ASP A 31 29.59 56.23 -13.57
C ASP A 31 28.14 56.57 -13.98
N GLY A 32 27.73 57.77 -13.59
CA GLY A 32 26.36 58.31 -13.67
C GLY A 32 25.87 58.66 -15.07
N ASP A 33 26.01 57.75 -16.03
CA ASP A 33 25.50 57.95 -17.39
C ASP A 33 24.13 57.25 -17.55
N GLY A 34 23.06 57.98 -17.23
CA GLY A 34 21.78 57.95 -17.96
C GLY A 34 21.01 56.63 -18.19
N ILE A 35 21.30 55.53 -17.47
CA ILE A 35 20.62 54.23 -17.64
C ILE A 35 19.48 54.07 -16.58
N PRO A 36 18.27 53.58 -16.93
CA PRO A 36 17.12 53.53 -16.02
C PRO A 36 17.36 52.64 -14.78
N GLU A 37 16.70 52.98 -13.68
CA GLU A 37 16.72 52.32 -12.37
C GLU A 37 16.37 50.81 -12.47
N TYR A 38 17.35 49.92 -12.64
CA TYR A 38 17.10 48.51 -12.93
C TYR A 38 16.91 47.64 -11.67
N GLY A 39 15.65 47.23 -11.45
CA GLY A 39 15.27 45.96 -10.83
C GLY A 39 14.96 46.00 -9.33
N ARG A 40 13.75 45.55 -8.95
CA ARG A 40 13.41 45.20 -7.56
C ARG A 40 13.52 43.69 -7.38
N PRO A 41 14.12 43.20 -6.29
CA PRO A 41 14.21 41.77 -6.04
C PRO A 41 12.91 41.24 -5.46
N TYR A 42 12.50 40.07 -5.95
CA TYR A 42 11.37 39.31 -5.44
C TYR A 42 11.82 37.88 -5.18
N VAL A 43 11.39 37.34 -4.04
CA VAL A 43 11.61 35.93 -3.69
C VAL A 43 10.27 35.21 -3.82
N ALA A 44 10.30 34.01 -4.39
CA ALA A 44 9.16 33.12 -4.47
C ALA A 44 9.65 31.70 -4.21
N PHE A 45 9.42 31.20 -3.00
CA PHE A 45 9.67 29.81 -2.68
C PHE A 45 8.50 28.93 -3.16
N ARG A 46 8.82 27.68 -3.49
CA ARG A 46 7.82 26.73 -4.00
C ARG A 46 6.94 26.15 -2.88
N TYR A 47 7.52 25.99 -1.68
CA TYR A 47 6.93 25.28 -0.54
C TYR A 47 7.06 26.03 0.79
N ALA A 48 7.65 27.24 0.79
CA ALA A 48 7.82 28.09 1.95
C ALA A 48 7.33 29.51 1.64
N ASN A 49 7.14 30.35 2.65
CA ASN A 49 6.79 31.75 2.43
C ASN A 49 8.07 32.57 2.14
N PRO A 50 8.04 33.56 1.24
CA PRO A 50 6.88 33.95 0.44
C PRO A 50 6.59 32.99 -0.74
N LEU A 51 5.33 32.57 -0.90
CA LEU A 51 4.89 31.70 -2.00
C LEU A 51 4.80 32.46 -3.34
N THR A 52 4.71 31.74 -4.46
CA THR A 52 4.56 32.34 -5.80
C THR A 52 3.34 33.27 -5.92
N GLU A 53 2.23 32.92 -5.26
CA GLU A 53 1.02 33.75 -5.19
C GLU A 53 1.27 35.07 -4.45
N GLU A 54 1.90 35.01 -3.27
CA GLU A 54 2.22 36.17 -2.45
C GLU A 54 3.18 37.13 -3.17
N MET A 55 4.17 36.57 -3.88
CA MET A 55 5.05 37.33 -4.76
C MET A 55 4.28 38.03 -5.89
N TYR A 56 3.30 37.37 -6.50
CA TYR A 56 2.45 37.97 -7.53
C TYR A 56 1.61 39.13 -7.00
N HIS A 57 1.03 38.99 -5.81
CA HIS A 57 0.32 40.09 -5.15
C HIS A 57 1.24 41.27 -4.85
N LYS A 58 2.49 41.00 -4.45
CA LYS A 58 3.49 42.04 -4.25
C LYS A 58 3.87 42.73 -5.56
N LEU A 59 4.04 41.99 -6.66
CA LEU A 59 4.26 42.56 -8.00
C LEU A 59 3.11 43.51 -8.40
N PHE A 60 1.87 43.10 -8.16
CA PHE A 60 0.69 43.95 -8.41
C PHE A 60 0.67 45.22 -7.55
N ALA A 61 0.98 45.09 -6.26
CA ALA A 61 1.09 46.23 -5.35
C ALA A 61 2.18 47.21 -5.78
N ASP A 62 3.30 46.70 -6.30
CA ASP A 62 4.43 47.48 -6.81
C ASP A 62 4.19 48.07 -8.22
N GLY A 63 3.02 47.80 -8.82
CA GLY A 63 2.60 48.41 -10.08
C GLY A 63 2.93 47.61 -11.35
N PHE A 64 3.37 46.36 -11.23
CA PHE A 64 3.53 45.45 -12.35
C PHE A 64 2.22 44.67 -12.60
N GLY A 65 1.89 44.33 -13.85
CA GLY A 65 0.71 43.55 -14.21
C GLY A 65 -0.63 44.28 -13.98
N ASN A 66 -1.73 43.53 -13.95
CA ASN A 66 -3.09 44.05 -13.70
C ASN A 66 -3.45 45.29 -14.55
N GLY A 67 -3.15 45.25 -15.85
CA GLY A 67 -3.41 46.35 -16.79
C GLY A 67 -2.27 47.36 -16.95
N LYS A 68 -1.25 47.33 -16.07
CA LYS A 68 -0.12 48.29 -16.09
C LYS A 68 1.11 47.78 -16.85
N GLY A 69 1.15 46.50 -17.21
CA GLY A 69 2.28 45.89 -17.92
C GLY A 69 3.53 45.75 -17.05
N GLY A 70 4.70 45.81 -17.65
CA GLY A 70 6.00 45.67 -16.96
C GLY A 70 6.79 44.44 -17.40
N ARG A 71 8.05 44.34 -16.97
CA ARG A 71 8.97 43.25 -17.31
C ARG A 71 9.46 42.56 -16.04
N ALA A 72 9.41 41.23 -16.01
CA ALA A 72 9.94 40.41 -14.93
C ALA A 72 10.85 39.31 -15.48
N VAL A 73 11.89 38.97 -14.72
CA VAL A 73 12.81 37.87 -15.03
C VAL A 73 12.63 36.78 -13.97
N ALA A 74 12.15 35.61 -14.38
CA ALA A 74 12.12 34.43 -13.54
C ALA A 74 13.52 33.81 -13.51
N PHE A 75 14.27 34.09 -12.44
CA PHE A 75 15.66 33.65 -12.30
C PHE A 75 15.75 32.49 -11.29
N THR A 76 15.91 31.27 -11.80
CA THR A 76 16.13 30.08 -10.96
C THR A 76 17.37 30.25 -10.06
N GLN A 77 17.25 29.88 -8.79
CA GLN A 77 18.42 29.80 -7.89
C GLN A 77 19.15 28.45 -7.98
N TYR A 78 18.61 27.50 -8.75
CA TYR A 78 19.28 26.23 -9.07
C TYR A 78 20.19 26.41 -10.30
N PRO A 79 21.52 26.27 -10.19
CA PRO A 79 22.41 26.35 -11.35
C PRO A 79 22.09 25.26 -12.38
N GLN A 80 21.76 24.06 -11.90
CA GLN A 80 21.44 22.90 -12.71
C GLN A 80 19.92 22.71 -12.78
N TYR A 81 19.38 22.62 -14.00
CA TYR A 81 17.96 22.44 -14.22
C TYR A 81 17.51 21.01 -13.90
N SER A 82 16.47 20.88 -13.08
CA SER A 82 15.67 19.66 -12.95
C SER A 82 14.19 19.97 -13.14
N CYS A 83 13.44 19.01 -13.69
CA CYS A 83 11.98 19.10 -13.76
C CYS A 83 11.33 19.12 -12.38
N SER A 84 11.98 18.53 -11.37
CA SER A 84 11.48 18.51 -9.97
C SER A 84 11.72 19.82 -9.23
N THR A 85 12.68 20.65 -9.65
CA THR A 85 13.03 21.94 -9.02
C THR A 85 12.59 23.11 -9.90
N THR A 86 13.46 23.61 -10.79
CA THR A 86 13.18 24.73 -11.68
C THR A 86 11.92 24.51 -12.52
N GLY A 87 11.73 23.30 -13.05
CA GLY A 87 10.52 22.97 -13.80
C GLY A 87 9.24 23.09 -12.97
N SER A 88 9.27 22.68 -11.70
CA SER A 88 8.14 22.83 -10.76
C SER A 88 7.84 24.30 -10.49
N SER A 89 8.87 25.13 -10.22
CA SER A 89 8.71 26.57 -9.98
C SER A 89 8.14 27.30 -11.19
N LEU A 90 8.63 27.01 -12.41
CA LEU A 90 8.13 27.64 -13.64
C LEU A 90 6.70 27.21 -13.96
N ASN A 91 6.35 25.94 -13.72
CA ASN A 91 4.98 25.46 -13.87
C ASN A 91 4.03 26.14 -12.89
N GLU A 92 4.46 26.43 -11.66
CA GLU A 92 3.67 27.14 -10.65
C GLU A 92 3.50 28.62 -11.01
N LEU A 93 4.57 29.27 -11.48
CA LEU A 93 4.50 30.63 -12.02
C LEU A 93 3.52 30.72 -13.20
N TRP A 94 3.61 29.80 -14.16
CA TRP A 94 2.68 29.74 -15.29
C TRP A 94 1.22 29.58 -14.82
N LYS A 95 0.96 28.66 -13.89
CA LYS A 95 -0.38 28.43 -13.33
C LYS A 95 -0.96 29.69 -12.68
N TRP A 96 -0.18 30.40 -11.86
CA TRP A 96 -0.65 31.63 -11.20
C TRP A 96 -0.80 32.79 -12.17
N ARG A 97 0.09 32.93 -13.15
CA ARG A 97 -0.08 33.88 -14.25
C ARG A 97 -1.41 33.64 -14.99
N GLN A 98 -1.73 32.38 -15.32
CA GLN A 98 -3.01 32.07 -15.98
C GLN A 98 -4.23 32.39 -15.10
N ARG A 99 -4.14 32.17 -13.78
CA ARG A 99 -5.24 32.46 -12.85
C ARG A 99 -5.46 33.95 -12.58
N LEU A 100 -4.37 34.70 -12.41
CA LEU A 100 -4.42 36.09 -11.96
C LEU A 100 -4.45 37.10 -13.10
N GLU A 101 -3.82 36.79 -14.24
CA GLU A 101 -3.78 37.69 -15.41
C GLU A 101 -4.58 37.16 -16.61
N GLY A 102 -4.99 35.89 -16.61
CA GLY A 102 -5.86 35.31 -17.64
C GLY A 102 -5.31 35.37 -19.07
N LYS A 103 -6.22 35.45 -20.05
CA LYS A 103 -5.90 35.64 -21.49
C LYS A 103 -5.76 37.11 -21.89
N ALA A 104 -5.61 38.04 -20.93
CA ALA A 104 -5.47 39.46 -21.27
C ALA A 104 -4.21 39.66 -22.13
N GLU A 105 -4.38 40.25 -23.32
CA GLU A 105 -3.26 40.52 -24.24
C GLU A 105 -2.54 41.83 -23.92
N SER A 106 -3.21 42.78 -23.26
CA SER A 106 -2.67 44.09 -22.90
C SER A 106 -2.52 44.26 -21.39
N GLY A 107 -1.38 44.82 -20.95
CA GLY A 107 -1.17 45.20 -19.55
C GLY A 107 -0.77 44.05 -18.61
N THR A 108 -0.43 42.88 -19.14
CA THR A 108 0.17 41.76 -18.36
C THR A 108 1.67 41.91 -18.21
N ILE A 109 2.25 41.24 -17.21
CA ILE A 109 3.70 41.18 -17.02
C ILE A 109 4.37 40.42 -18.19
N LYS A 110 5.40 41.03 -18.79
CA LYS A 110 6.28 40.37 -19.77
C LYS A 110 7.34 39.56 -19.05
N TRP A 111 7.24 38.24 -19.14
CA TRP A 111 8.15 37.31 -18.50
C TRP A 111 9.29 36.89 -19.42
N SER A 112 10.50 36.80 -18.85
CA SER A 112 11.64 36.07 -19.42
C SER A 112 12.25 35.20 -18.33
N VAL A 113 13.03 34.18 -18.68
CA VAL A 113 13.48 33.14 -17.76
C VAL A 113 14.98 32.90 -17.90
N ILE A 114 15.68 32.95 -16.78
CA ILE A 114 17.01 32.33 -16.65
C ILE A 114 16.76 30.98 -16.00
N ASP A 115 16.71 29.91 -16.82
CA ASP A 115 16.28 28.58 -16.38
C ASP A 115 17.43 27.65 -15.98
N ARG A 116 18.68 27.98 -16.32
CA ARG A 116 19.88 27.20 -15.95
C ARG A 116 21.14 28.02 -16.13
N TRP A 117 22.20 27.67 -15.39
CA TRP A 117 23.51 28.34 -15.43
C TRP A 117 24.63 27.45 -14.82
N PRO A 118 24.77 26.18 -15.24
CA PRO A 118 25.58 25.17 -14.53
C PRO A 118 27.10 25.38 -14.60
N ALA A 119 27.60 26.17 -15.56
CA ALA A 119 29.04 26.36 -15.79
C ALA A 119 29.41 27.84 -15.90
N HIS A 120 28.67 28.73 -15.24
CA HIS A 120 29.01 30.16 -15.23
C HIS A 120 30.38 30.39 -14.56
N PRO A 121 31.29 31.21 -15.13
CA PRO A 121 32.64 31.38 -14.61
C PRO A 121 32.70 31.83 -13.15
N GLY A 122 31.79 32.71 -12.72
CA GLY A 122 31.75 33.19 -11.33
C GLY A 122 31.23 32.13 -10.36
N LEU A 123 30.31 31.26 -10.79
CA LEU A 123 29.91 30.08 -10.00
C LEU A 123 31.09 29.11 -9.81
N VAL A 124 31.82 28.83 -10.89
CA VAL A 124 32.98 27.95 -10.90
C VAL A 124 34.10 28.51 -10.02
N GLU A 125 34.38 29.80 -10.12
CA GLU A 125 35.38 30.49 -9.30
C GLU A 125 35.02 30.47 -7.82
N ALA A 126 33.77 30.74 -7.47
CA ALA A 126 33.32 30.72 -6.08
C ALA A 126 33.48 29.33 -5.44
N PHE A 127 33.10 28.27 -6.15
CA PHE A 127 33.33 26.89 -5.68
C PHE A 127 34.82 26.54 -5.59
N ALA A 128 35.61 26.88 -6.61
CA ALA A 128 37.04 26.60 -6.61
C ALA A 128 37.77 27.30 -5.46
N SER A 129 37.44 28.58 -5.20
CA SER A 129 38.01 29.35 -4.10
C SER A 129 37.65 28.75 -2.73
N ASN A 130 36.40 28.34 -2.52
CA ASN A 130 35.99 27.67 -1.28
C ASN A 130 36.70 26.32 -1.09
N ILE A 131 36.91 25.55 -2.16
CA ILE A 131 37.67 24.29 -2.12
C ILE A 131 39.14 24.56 -1.77
N GLU A 132 39.80 25.52 -2.42
CA GLU A 132 41.19 25.89 -2.13
C GLU A 132 41.36 26.35 -0.68
N LYS A 133 40.41 27.14 -0.16
CA LYS A 133 40.37 27.60 1.24
C LYS A 133 40.28 26.41 2.22
N THR A 134 39.38 25.46 2.00
CA THR A 134 39.25 24.28 2.87
C THR A 134 40.44 23.32 2.75
N LEU A 135 41.01 23.14 1.55
CA LEU A 135 42.22 22.33 1.35
C LEU A 135 43.44 22.91 2.09
N ALA A 136 43.54 24.24 2.21
CA ALA A 136 44.62 24.90 2.95
C ALA A 136 44.64 24.52 4.44
N GLU A 137 43.51 24.09 5.00
CA GLU A 137 43.42 23.64 6.39
C GLU A 137 44.01 22.22 6.61
N TYR A 138 44.27 21.46 5.55
CA TYR A 138 44.96 20.18 5.65
C TYR A 138 46.49 20.39 5.67
N PRO A 139 47.24 19.53 6.39
CA PRO A 139 48.70 19.51 6.35
C PRO A 139 49.24 19.39 4.92
N GLU A 140 50.33 20.10 4.60
CA GLU A 140 50.88 20.18 3.24
C GLU A 140 51.28 18.80 2.67
N ASP A 141 51.73 17.88 3.52
CA ASP A 141 52.17 16.53 3.15
C ASP A 141 51.02 15.61 2.71
N ARG A 142 49.78 15.89 3.13
CA ARG A 142 48.58 15.10 2.79
C ARG A 142 47.57 15.84 1.91
N ARG A 143 47.69 17.17 1.77
CA ARG A 143 46.76 18.01 1.01
C ARG A 143 46.49 17.55 -0.43
N SER A 144 47.50 17.05 -1.14
CA SER A 144 47.37 16.56 -2.52
C SER A 144 46.62 15.22 -2.63
N GLN A 145 46.48 14.50 -1.52
CA GLN A 145 45.84 13.18 -1.47
C GLN A 145 44.37 13.23 -1.04
N VAL A 146 43.90 14.39 -0.55
CA VAL A 146 42.51 14.62 -0.13
C VAL A 146 41.55 14.33 -1.28
N VAL A 147 40.48 13.57 -1.04
CA VAL A 147 39.44 13.28 -2.05
C VAL A 147 38.32 14.31 -1.96
N LEU A 148 38.00 14.91 -3.11
CA LEU A 148 36.88 15.83 -3.26
C LEU A 148 35.60 15.04 -3.62
N LEU A 149 34.63 15.01 -2.70
CA LEU A 149 33.33 14.38 -2.90
C LEU A 149 32.28 15.46 -3.19
N PHE A 150 31.98 15.65 -4.46
CA PHE A 150 30.89 16.52 -4.90
C PHE A 150 29.56 15.83 -4.58
N SER A 151 28.77 16.40 -3.69
CA SER A 151 27.49 15.88 -3.23
C SER A 151 26.35 16.71 -3.79
N ALA A 152 25.40 16.06 -4.47
CA ALA A 152 24.20 16.67 -5.01
C ALA A 152 22.96 15.89 -4.57
N HIS A 153 21.80 16.55 -4.46
CA HIS A 153 20.55 15.86 -4.11
C HIS A 153 20.23 14.77 -5.14
N SER A 154 19.97 13.55 -4.69
CA SER A 154 19.70 12.43 -5.58
C SER A 154 18.35 12.59 -6.28
N LEU A 155 18.15 11.86 -7.38
CA LEU A 155 16.87 11.78 -8.07
C LEU A 155 16.44 10.31 -8.18
N PRO A 156 15.13 10.00 -8.06
CA PRO A 156 14.62 8.68 -8.37
C PRO A 156 15.00 8.31 -9.82
N MET A 157 15.42 7.07 -10.05
CA MET A 157 15.83 6.58 -11.38
C MET A 157 14.72 6.74 -12.43
N SER A 158 13.45 6.81 -12.02
CA SER A 158 12.30 7.12 -12.89
C SER A 158 12.28 8.56 -13.43
N VAL A 159 13.00 9.49 -12.78
CA VAL A 159 13.09 10.92 -13.11
C VAL A 159 14.43 11.26 -13.76
N VAL A 160 15.47 10.41 -13.58
CA VAL A 160 16.83 10.64 -14.09
C VAL A 160 16.81 10.80 -15.61
N ASN A 161 17.02 12.04 -16.05
CA ASN A 161 17.28 12.40 -17.42
C ASN A 161 18.20 13.63 -17.43
N ARG A 162 19.49 13.40 -17.73
CA ARG A 162 20.56 14.37 -18.08
C ARG A 162 21.39 14.99 -16.94
N ALA A 163 22.64 15.33 -17.29
CA ALA A 163 23.81 15.44 -16.42
C ALA A 163 24.39 16.86 -16.31
N GLU A 164 23.59 17.86 -15.92
CA GLU A 164 24.11 19.23 -15.72
C GLU A 164 25.02 19.36 -14.50
N VAL A 165 24.76 18.60 -13.43
CA VAL A 165 25.62 18.56 -12.23
C VAL A 165 27.03 18.11 -12.58
N ALA A 166 27.16 17.10 -13.44
CA ALA A 166 28.47 16.60 -13.88
C ALA A 166 29.26 17.68 -14.66
N ALA A 167 28.57 18.54 -15.41
CA ALA A 167 29.21 19.66 -16.12
C ALA A 167 29.77 20.70 -15.13
N THR A 168 29.02 21.04 -14.08
CA THR A 168 29.51 21.94 -13.01
C THR A 168 30.74 21.35 -12.33
N VAL A 169 30.69 20.07 -11.93
CA VAL A 169 31.81 19.37 -11.30
C VAL A 169 33.04 19.41 -12.19
N TYR A 170 32.88 19.07 -13.47
CA TYR A 170 34.00 19.05 -14.40
C TYR A 170 34.61 20.44 -14.62
N ALA A 171 33.80 21.50 -14.72
CA ALA A 171 34.26 22.87 -14.86
C ALA A 171 35.05 23.34 -13.62
N VAL A 172 34.57 23.02 -12.41
CA VAL A 172 35.29 23.29 -11.15
C VAL A 172 36.63 22.55 -11.12
N MET A 173 36.65 21.27 -11.47
CA MET A 173 37.89 20.49 -11.49
C MET A 173 38.89 20.97 -12.56
N GLN A 174 38.41 21.49 -13.70
CA GLN A 174 39.26 22.15 -14.69
C GLN A 174 39.90 23.42 -14.12
N ARG A 175 39.13 24.26 -13.42
CA ARG A 175 39.65 25.47 -12.74
C ARG A 175 40.68 25.12 -11.66
N LEU A 176 40.52 23.99 -10.97
CA LEU A 176 41.47 23.45 -9.99
C LEU A 176 42.63 22.67 -10.64
N ARG A 177 42.69 22.58 -11.98
CA ARG A 177 43.70 21.84 -12.74
C ARG A 177 43.82 20.37 -12.32
N PHE A 178 42.71 19.76 -11.88
CA PHE A 178 42.67 18.38 -11.38
C PHE A 178 43.70 18.10 -10.27
N SER A 179 43.95 19.09 -9.39
CA SER A 179 44.93 19.00 -8.30
C SER A 179 44.69 17.85 -7.32
N ASN A 180 43.44 17.38 -7.24
CA ASN A 180 43.00 16.36 -6.28
C ASN A 180 42.10 15.31 -6.97
N PRO A 181 42.10 14.06 -6.48
CA PRO A 181 41.12 13.05 -6.91
C PRO A 181 39.71 13.47 -6.49
N TYR A 182 38.71 13.16 -7.33
CA TYR A 182 37.33 13.53 -7.03
C TYR A 182 36.30 12.48 -7.46
N ARG A 183 35.11 12.54 -6.87
CA ARG A 183 33.90 11.81 -7.29
C ARG A 183 32.66 12.68 -7.15
N LEU A 184 31.66 12.38 -7.99
CA LEU A 184 30.30 12.89 -7.86
C LEU A 184 29.46 11.81 -7.17
N CYS A 185 28.88 12.17 -6.04
CA CYS A 185 28.01 11.36 -5.20
C CYS A 185 26.65 12.06 -5.03
N TRP A 186 25.68 11.31 -4.54
CA TRP A 186 24.30 11.77 -4.41
C TRP A 186 23.79 11.57 -2.99
N GLN A 187 23.04 12.53 -2.46
CA GLN A 187 22.57 12.53 -1.07
C GLN A 187 21.04 12.53 -0.98
N SER A 188 20.51 12.41 0.23
CA SER A 188 19.09 12.58 0.56
C SER A 188 18.13 11.61 -0.15
N GLN A 189 18.53 10.34 -0.31
CA GLN A 189 17.64 9.29 -0.80
C GLN A 189 16.48 9.04 0.18
N VAL A 190 15.24 9.14 -0.28
CA VAL A 190 14.04 8.84 0.53
C VAL A 190 13.17 7.74 -0.07
N GLY A 191 12.73 6.81 0.76
CA GLY A 191 11.85 5.70 0.35
C GLY A 191 12.55 4.56 -0.42
N PRO A 192 11.79 3.50 -0.77
CA PRO A 192 12.35 2.23 -1.23
C PRO A 192 12.67 2.16 -2.73
N SER A 193 12.35 3.20 -3.49
CA SER A 193 12.59 3.24 -4.95
C SER A 193 14.09 3.25 -5.26
N ALA A 194 14.49 2.94 -6.50
CA ALA A 194 15.88 3.09 -6.93
C ALA A 194 16.21 4.58 -7.15
N TRP A 195 17.32 5.03 -6.59
CA TRP A 195 17.83 6.41 -6.71
C TRP A 195 19.20 6.42 -7.38
N LEU A 196 19.55 7.57 -7.97
CA LEU A 196 20.86 7.76 -8.59
C LEU A 196 21.97 7.66 -7.52
N GLY A 197 22.94 6.78 -7.76
CA GLY A 197 24.08 6.54 -6.87
C GLY A 197 25.42 6.91 -7.51
N PRO A 198 26.54 6.82 -6.76
CA PRO A 198 26.65 6.30 -5.38
C PRO A 198 26.14 7.28 -4.31
N GLN A 199 25.67 6.74 -3.17
CA GLN A 199 25.20 7.57 -2.05
C GLN A 199 26.36 8.24 -1.31
N THR A 200 26.22 9.50 -0.89
CA THR A 200 27.29 10.29 -0.25
C THR A 200 27.73 9.66 1.08
N GLN A 201 26.79 9.33 1.97
CA GLN A 201 27.08 8.67 3.25
C GLN A 201 27.85 7.36 3.04
N THR A 202 27.34 6.48 2.19
CA THR A 202 28.00 5.20 1.86
C THR A 202 29.38 5.41 1.23
N SER A 203 29.55 6.44 0.39
CA SER A 203 30.84 6.74 -0.23
C SER A 203 31.88 7.14 0.80
N VAL A 204 31.51 7.98 1.77
CA VAL A 204 32.38 8.38 2.88
C VAL A 204 32.78 7.17 3.71
N GLU A 205 31.82 6.35 4.13
CA GLU A 205 32.07 5.12 4.90
C GLU A 205 33.02 4.15 4.17
N GLU A 206 32.80 3.93 2.88
CA GLU A 206 33.61 3.01 2.08
C GLU A 206 35.02 3.52 1.81
N TYR A 207 35.20 4.83 1.64
CA TYR A 207 36.54 5.43 1.55
C TYR A 207 37.30 5.29 2.87
N ILE A 208 36.65 5.57 4.00
CA ILE A 208 37.24 5.42 5.34
C ILE A 208 37.63 3.96 5.60
N LYS A 209 36.76 3.00 5.26
CA LYS A 209 37.07 1.55 5.36
C LYS A 209 38.29 1.14 4.53
N LYS A 210 38.50 1.78 3.38
CA LYS A 210 39.67 1.57 2.51
C LYS A 210 40.92 2.32 2.97
N GLY A 211 40.86 3.00 4.12
CA GLY A 211 41.96 3.74 4.70
C GLY A 211 42.08 5.18 4.21
N GLN A 212 41.19 5.63 3.31
CA GLN A 212 41.17 7.03 2.87
C GLN A 212 40.28 7.86 3.79
N LYS A 213 40.92 8.66 4.65
CA LYS A 213 40.25 9.40 5.74
C LYS A 213 40.19 10.90 5.49
N ASP A 214 41.04 11.41 4.61
CA ASP A 214 41.06 12.83 4.26
C ASP A 214 40.08 13.10 3.11
N LEU A 215 38.88 13.58 3.45
CA LEU A 215 37.76 13.78 2.51
C LEU A 215 37.19 15.20 2.64
N VAL A 216 36.87 15.83 1.51
CA VAL A 216 36.15 17.13 1.48
C VAL A 216 34.81 16.95 0.78
N LEU A 217 33.71 17.30 1.45
CA LEU A 217 32.35 17.27 0.93
C LEU A 217 32.00 18.64 0.30
N ILE A 218 31.52 18.61 -0.95
CA ILE A 218 31.18 19.81 -1.73
C ILE A 218 29.69 19.81 -2.09
N PRO A 219 28.84 20.66 -1.48
CA PRO A 219 27.43 20.78 -1.85
C PRO A 219 27.30 21.52 -3.19
N ILE A 220 27.36 20.78 -4.30
CA ILE A 220 27.57 21.35 -5.64
C ILE A 220 26.29 21.82 -6.35
N ALA A 221 25.12 21.35 -5.87
CA ALA A 221 23.83 21.54 -6.52
C ALA A 221 22.90 22.54 -5.79
N PHE A 222 23.39 23.20 -4.73
CA PHE A 222 22.67 24.22 -4.00
C PHE A 222 23.62 25.34 -3.56
N THR A 223 23.12 26.57 -3.48
CA THR A 223 23.97 27.77 -3.36
C THR A 223 24.01 28.34 -1.95
N SER A 224 23.10 27.93 -1.07
CA SER A 224 23.06 28.38 0.32
C SER A 224 23.03 27.19 1.28
N ASP A 225 23.34 27.44 2.55
CA ASP A 225 23.10 26.45 3.58
C ASP A 225 21.60 26.13 3.71
N HIS A 226 21.33 24.85 3.97
CA HIS A 226 20.00 24.29 4.16
C HIS A 226 20.12 22.99 4.96
N ILE A 227 19.00 22.29 5.18
CA ILE A 227 18.96 21.12 6.08
C ILE A 227 19.92 20.03 5.63
N GLU A 228 20.12 19.88 4.33
CA GLU A 228 20.98 18.84 3.77
C GLU A 228 22.47 19.17 3.94
N THR A 229 22.86 20.45 4.09
CA THR A 229 24.25 20.81 4.44
C THR A 229 24.48 20.81 5.95
N LEU A 230 23.64 21.53 6.70
CA LEU A 230 23.85 21.77 8.14
C LEU A 230 23.52 20.56 9.02
N TYR A 231 22.66 19.66 8.54
CA TYR A 231 22.24 18.47 9.30
C TYR A 231 22.77 17.20 8.64
N GLU A 232 22.37 16.89 7.40
CA GLU A 232 22.78 15.63 6.74
C GLU A 232 24.30 15.57 6.54
N LEU A 233 24.94 16.58 5.93
CA LEU A 233 26.40 16.54 5.76
C LEU A 233 27.16 16.76 7.08
N ASP A 234 26.85 17.81 7.86
CA ASP A 234 27.64 18.16 9.05
C ASP A 234 27.39 17.26 10.26
N LYS A 235 26.13 16.88 10.53
CA LYS A 235 25.78 16.10 11.74
C LYS A 235 25.74 14.61 11.47
N GLU A 236 25.14 14.18 10.37
CA GLU A 236 25.03 12.75 10.05
C GLU A 236 26.31 12.24 9.37
N VAL A 237 26.65 12.72 8.16
CA VAL A 237 27.77 12.18 7.40
C VAL A 237 29.12 12.45 8.08
N ILE A 238 29.41 13.69 8.47
CA ILE A 238 30.67 14.05 9.14
C ILE A 238 30.65 13.57 10.59
N GLY A 239 29.61 13.91 11.36
CA GLY A 239 29.52 13.56 12.78
C GLY A 239 29.52 12.06 13.06
N GLU A 240 28.90 11.23 12.22
CA GLU A 240 28.88 9.78 12.40
C GLU A 240 30.07 9.06 11.75
N SER A 241 30.90 9.76 10.95
CA SER A 241 32.08 9.17 10.30
C SER A 241 33.18 8.74 11.29
N GLY A 242 33.18 9.28 12.52
CA GLY A 242 34.26 9.11 13.49
C GLY A 242 35.58 9.81 13.10
N HIS A 243 35.54 10.68 12.08
CA HIS A 243 36.69 11.36 11.48
C HIS A 243 36.44 12.86 11.26
N GLU A 244 35.77 13.53 12.21
CA GLU A 244 35.43 14.97 12.12
C GLU A 244 36.66 15.91 11.96
N ASP A 245 37.85 15.44 12.31
CA ASP A 245 39.12 16.14 12.15
C ASP A 245 39.66 16.15 10.70
N THR A 246 39.24 15.17 9.89
CA THR A 246 39.80 14.86 8.57
C THR A 246 38.75 14.78 7.46
N VAL A 247 37.47 14.62 7.78
CA VAL A 247 36.34 14.77 6.86
C VAL A 247 35.73 16.15 7.07
N LYS A 248 35.82 17.02 6.06
CA LYS A 248 35.36 18.41 6.15
C LYS A 248 34.34 18.73 5.06
N ARG A 249 33.50 19.74 5.26
CA ARG A 249 32.63 20.31 4.22
C ARG A 249 33.16 21.69 3.84
N ILE A 250 33.08 22.05 2.56
CA ILE A 250 33.34 23.45 2.17
C ILE A 250 32.20 24.36 2.64
N GLU A 251 32.50 25.64 2.80
CA GLU A 251 31.48 26.66 3.01
C GLU A 251 30.53 26.71 1.80
N SER A 252 29.21 26.80 2.05
CA SER A 252 28.22 27.06 0.99
C SER A 252 28.45 28.46 0.39
N LEU A 253 27.91 28.74 -0.81
CA LEU A 253 28.20 30.02 -1.48
C LEU A 253 27.61 31.21 -0.71
N ASN A 254 26.44 31.07 -0.08
CA ASN A 254 25.82 32.05 0.83
C ASN A 254 26.00 33.51 0.34
N GLY A 255 26.70 34.33 1.12
CA GLY A 255 27.01 35.73 0.83
C GLY A 255 28.33 35.98 0.09
N ASN A 256 28.91 34.97 -0.58
CA ASN A 256 30.19 35.10 -1.28
C ASN A 256 30.09 36.20 -2.36
N PRO A 257 30.96 37.23 -2.34
CA PRO A 257 30.87 38.36 -3.26
C PRO A 257 31.07 37.95 -4.72
N ILE A 258 31.94 36.98 -5.01
CA ILE A 258 32.16 36.45 -6.37
C ILE A 258 30.88 35.81 -6.89
N PHE A 259 30.17 35.08 -6.03
CA PHE A 259 28.89 34.45 -6.38
C PHE A 259 27.79 35.49 -6.62
N ILE A 260 27.72 36.55 -5.80
CA ILE A 260 26.75 37.64 -5.96
C ILE A 260 27.01 38.39 -7.27
N GLU A 261 28.27 38.70 -7.59
CA GLU A 261 28.67 39.31 -8.85
C GLU A 261 28.31 38.42 -10.05
N ALA A 262 28.49 37.10 -9.93
CA ALA A 262 28.08 36.13 -10.94
C ALA A 262 26.58 36.17 -11.23
N LEU A 263 25.75 36.28 -10.19
CA LEU A 263 24.29 36.42 -10.35
C LEU A 263 23.89 37.75 -10.99
N ALA A 264 24.61 38.84 -10.71
CA ALA A 264 24.38 40.13 -11.34
C ALA A 264 24.78 40.10 -12.83
N ASP A 265 25.93 39.50 -13.15
CA ASP A 265 26.41 39.30 -14.52
C ASP A 265 25.44 38.44 -15.36
N LEU A 266 24.91 37.35 -14.79
CA LEU A 266 23.88 36.53 -15.44
C LEU A 266 22.61 37.32 -15.74
N ALA A 267 22.15 38.13 -14.79
CA ALA A 267 20.96 38.97 -14.97
C ALA A 267 21.20 40.03 -16.05
N LYS A 268 22.35 40.72 -16.00
CA LYS A 268 22.74 41.74 -16.98
C LYS A 268 22.85 41.14 -18.38
N SER A 269 23.60 40.06 -18.54
CA SER A 269 23.78 39.36 -19.82
C SER A 269 22.45 38.90 -20.42
N HIS A 270 21.51 38.43 -19.61
CA HIS A 270 20.17 38.05 -20.06
C HIS A 270 19.32 39.25 -20.48
N LEU A 271 19.40 40.36 -19.73
CA LEU A 271 18.67 41.58 -20.03
C LEU A 271 19.17 42.23 -21.33
N ASP A 272 20.49 42.33 -21.49
CA ASP A 272 21.18 42.89 -22.65
C ASP A 272 21.02 41.99 -23.90
N GLY A 273 21.07 40.67 -23.71
CA GLY A 273 20.93 39.69 -24.79
C GLY A 273 19.52 39.58 -25.38
N GLY A 274 18.49 40.12 -24.71
CA GLY A 274 17.11 40.13 -25.20
C GLY A 274 16.46 38.76 -25.38
N VAL A 275 17.10 37.68 -24.89
CA VAL A 275 16.61 36.31 -25.01
C VAL A 275 15.48 36.04 -24.02
N ALA A 276 14.46 35.29 -24.44
CA ALA A 276 13.32 34.95 -23.58
C ALA A 276 13.66 33.84 -22.58
N CYS A 277 14.39 32.82 -23.01
CA CYS A 277 14.87 31.70 -22.19
C CYS A 277 16.02 30.95 -22.89
N SER A 278 16.63 29.95 -22.24
CA SER A 278 17.64 29.11 -22.91
C SER A 278 17.05 28.24 -24.03
N TYR A 279 17.89 27.81 -24.98
CA TYR A 279 17.48 26.84 -26.01
C TYR A 279 16.98 25.51 -25.42
N GLN A 280 17.59 25.04 -24.33
CA GLN A 280 17.15 23.81 -23.66
C GLN A 280 15.78 23.95 -23.00
N MET A 281 15.32 25.17 -22.70
CA MET A 281 13.97 25.40 -22.16
C MET A 281 12.88 24.97 -23.15
N GLY A 282 13.09 25.16 -24.46
CA GLY A 282 12.18 24.70 -25.52
C GLY A 282 12.10 23.18 -25.67
N LEU A 283 13.13 22.45 -25.23
CA LEU A 283 13.20 21.00 -25.34
C LEU A 283 12.55 20.31 -24.13
N ARG A 284 11.48 19.55 -24.36
CA ARG A 284 10.83 18.73 -23.31
C ARG A 284 11.60 17.43 -23.09
N CYS A 285 11.53 16.84 -21.89
CA CYS A 285 12.14 15.52 -21.66
C CYS A 285 11.54 14.48 -22.63
N PRO A 286 12.34 13.54 -23.17
CA PRO A 286 11.88 12.60 -24.19
C PRO A 286 10.63 11.79 -23.78
N GLY A 287 10.56 11.36 -22.52
CA GLY A 287 9.42 10.62 -21.96
C GLY A 287 8.38 11.48 -21.23
N CYS A 288 8.42 12.81 -21.34
CA CYS A 288 7.52 13.68 -20.59
C CYS A 288 6.09 13.61 -21.13
N LYS A 289 5.14 13.23 -20.26
CA LYS A 289 3.70 13.20 -20.56
C LYS A 289 2.91 14.37 -19.96
N SER A 290 3.58 15.30 -19.28
CA SER A 290 2.92 16.43 -18.63
C SER A 290 2.54 17.51 -19.66
N GLU A 291 1.24 17.71 -19.86
CA GLU A 291 0.70 18.79 -20.70
C GLU A 291 1.01 20.16 -20.09
N ARG A 292 0.96 20.29 -18.76
CA ARG A 292 1.37 21.49 -18.03
C ARG A 292 2.80 21.90 -18.36
N CYS A 293 3.73 20.94 -18.45
CA CYS A 293 5.10 21.19 -18.86
C CYS A 293 5.19 21.69 -20.31
N ALA A 294 4.37 21.13 -21.21
CA ALA A 294 4.32 21.56 -22.61
C ALA A 294 3.83 23.02 -22.74
N GLU A 295 2.71 23.36 -22.09
CA GLU A 295 2.13 24.70 -22.16
C GLU A 295 2.98 25.76 -21.44
N SER A 296 3.57 25.40 -20.31
CA SER A 296 4.52 26.26 -19.59
C SER A 296 5.75 26.58 -20.46
N LYS A 297 6.36 25.57 -21.09
CA LYS A 297 7.49 25.77 -22.01
C LYS A 297 7.11 26.59 -23.23
N LYS A 298 5.94 26.32 -23.82
CA LYS A 298 5.42 27.10 -24.96
C LYS A 298 5.22 28.58 -24.61
N PHE A 299 4.74 28.85 -23.39
CA PHE A 299 4.58 30.22 -22.89
C PHE A 299 5.92 30.96 -22.76
N PHE A 300 6.93 30.36 -22.13
CA PHE A 300 8.22 31.02 -21.90
C PHE A 300 9.14 31.04 -23.12
N ALA A 301 9.11 30.00 -23.96
CA ALA A 301 10.00 29.90 -25.14
C ALA A 301 9.42 30.54 -26.41
N GLY A 302 8.10 30.76 -26.46
CA GLY A 302 7.39 31.24 -27.64
C GLY A 302 7.25 30.17 -28.74
N PRO A 303 6.34 30.38 -29.72
CA PRO A 303 6.12 29.43 -30.81
C PRO A 303 7.31 29.29 -31.78
N GLU A 304 8.23 30.24 -31.81
CA GLU A 304 9.39 30.25 -32.73
C GLU A 304 10.54 29.32 -32.31
N ASN A 305 10.60 28.91 -31.04
CA ASN A 305 11.62 27.99 -30.51
C ASN A 305 11.16 26.51 -30.48
N ALA A 306 9.95 26.21 -30.96
CA ALA A 306 9.49 24.83 -31.15
C ALA A 306 10.06 24.30 -32.48
N PHE A 307 11.31 23.82 -32.45
CA PHE A 307 12.04 23.29 -33.62
C PHE A 307 11.96 24.22 -34.85
N ALA A 308 12.77 25.29 -34.84
CA ALA A 308 13.04 26.04 -36.05
C ALA A 308 13.47 25.07 -37.18
N LYS A 309 12.63 25.05 -38.22
CA LYS A 309 12.77 24.39 -39.52
C LYS A 309 14.18 23.85 -39.80
N LEU A 310 14.32 22.52 -39.77
CA LEU A 310 15.26 21.82 -40.66
C LEU A 310 14.72 21.95 -42.09
N ALA A 311 14.91 23.12 -42.69
CA ALA A 311 14.93 23.28 -44.13
C ALA A 311 16.42 23.37 -44.54
N PRO A 312 16.87 22.66 -45.59
CA PRO A 312 18.24 22.78 -46.04
C PRO A 312 18.40 24.18 -46.67
N SER A 313 19.06 25.09 -45.97
CA SER A 313 19.59 26.30 -46.60
C SER A 313 20.99 25.99 -47.12
N GLU A 314 21.15 26.13 -48.42
CA GLU A 314 22.40 26.08 -49.17
C GLU A 314 23.47 27.02 -48.60
N ASP A 315 24.71 26.66 -48.92
CA ASP A 315 25.95 27.45 -48.86
C ASP A 315 26.55 27.83 -47.50
N PHE A 316 27.43 26.95 -47.01
CA PHE A 316 28.67 27.40 -46.37
C PHE A 316 29.87 26.58 -46.87
N SER A 317 30.48 27.04 -47.95
CA SER A 317 31.72 26.48 -48.49
C SER A 317 32.90 26.82 -47.56
N ILE A 318 33.46 25.80 -46.89
CA ILE A 318 34.77 25.93 -46.27
C ILE A 318 35.82 25.83 -47.39
N LYS A 319 36.46 26.96 -47.70
CA LYS A 319 37.65 27.00 -48.55
C LYS A 319 38.79 26.28 -47.83
N THR A 320 39.13 25.07 -48.28
CA THR A 320 40.41 24.44 -47.96
C THR A 320 41.45 24.88 -48.99
N ASN A 321 42.49 25.58 -48.52
CA ASN A 321 43.67 25.87 -49.32
C ASN A 321 44.43 24.56 -49.59
N SER A 322 44.39 24.08 -50.83
CA SER A 322 45.27 23.05 -51.35
C SER A 322 46.38 23.68 -52.19
N GLY A 323 47.62 23.64 -51.71
CA GLY A 323 48.84 23.77 -52.52
C GLY A 323 49.34 22.38 -52.94
N PRO A 324 49.96 22.19 -54.11
CA PRO A 324 50.00 20.89 -54.76
C PRO A 324 51.31 20.12 -54.57
N GLY A 325 51.19 18.81 -54.34
CA GLY A 325 51.89 17.77 -55.10
C GLY A 325 53.31 17.35 -54.68
N SER A 326 53.47 16.09 -54.28
CA SER A 326 54.40 15.13 -54.91
C SER A 326 54.27 13.73 -54.28
N LYS A 327 54.14 12.70 -55.12
CA LYS A 327 54.19 11.26 -54.75
C LYS A 327 55.66 10.77 -54.57
N PRO A 328 55.96 9.46 -54.47
CA PRO A 328 56.31 8.72 -53.25
C PRO A 328 57.77 8.21 -53.28
N ASN A 329 58.28 7.59 -52.20
CA ASN A 329 59.20 6.43 -52.30
C ASN A 329 59.61 5.84 -50.94
N LYS A 330 59.48 4.49 -50.90
CA LYS A 330 60.42 3.46 -50.39
C LYS A 330 60.76 3.37 -48.89
N GLU A 331 60.23 2.29 -48.30
CA GLU A 331 60.82 1.31 -47.35
C GLU A 331 62.32 0.99 -47.57
N PRO A 332 63.06 0.27 -46.67
CA PRO A 332 62.55 -0.70 -45.67
C PRO A 332 63.26 -0.77 -44.27
N GLU A 333 62.71 -1.69 -43.43
CA GLU A 333 63.34 -2.55 -42.39
C GLU A 333 63.88 -1.85 -41.11
N ASP A 334 63.52 -2.20 -39.87
CA ASP A 334 63.64 -3.51 -39.22
C ASP A 334 62.96 -3.54 -37.81
N GLU A 335 62.48 -4.73 -37.43
CA GLU A 335 62.27 -5.37 -36.09
C GLU A 335 61.86 -4.54 -34.84
N GLY A 336 60.87 -4.89 -34.00
CA GLY A 336 59.95 -6.03 -33.91
C GLY A 336 59.04 -5.95 -32.66
N ASP A 337 57.87 -6.61 -32.76
CA ASP A 337 57.01 -7.28 -31.74
C ASP A 337 56.47 -6.49 -30.52
N THR A 338 55.17 -6.41 -30.16
CA THR A 338 54.12 -7.44 -29.98
C THR A 338 52.74 -6.77 -29.85
N GLY A 339 51.65 -7.38 -30.35
CA GLY A 339 50.28 -6.89 -30.10
C GLY A 339 49.15 -7.53 -30.94
N THR A 340 48.74 -8.74 -30.56
CA THR A 340 47.76 -9.64 -31.19
C THR A 340 46.37 -9.03 -31.44
N THR A 341 45.84 -9.23 -32.65
CA THR A 341 44.48 -8.88 -33.12
C THR A 341 43.57 -10.12 -33.11
N ILE A 342 42.30 -9.99 -32.71
CA ILE A 342 41.25 -11.01 -32.93
C ILE A 342 40.12 -10.42 -33.79
N ARG A 343 39.75 -11.16 -34.84
CA ARG A 343 38.74 -10.87 -35.87
C ARG A 343 37.35 -11.41 -35.45
N LEU A 344 36.28 -10.77 -35.94
CA LEU A 344 34.91 -11.28 -35.96
C LEU A 344 34.58 -11.83 -37.37
N ILE A 345 33.93 -12.99 -37.44
CA ILE A 345 33.39 -13.62 -38.66
C ILE A 345 31.94 -14.06 -38.37
N ASP A 346 31.06 -13.83 -39.34
CA ASP A 346 29.61 -14.15 -39.39
C ASP A 346 29.29 -15.65 -39.60
N ALA A 347 28.05 -16.04 -39.24
CA ALA A 347 27.17 -17.12 -39.80
C ALA A 347 26.18 -17.58 -38.69
N GLU A 348 24.93 -18.03 -38.87
CA GLU A 348 24.09 -18.40 -40.02
C GLU A 348 22.63 -18.58 -39.53
N ILE A 349 21.69 -18.59 -40.48
CA ILE A 349 20.24 -18.77 -40.32
C ILE A 349 19.88 -20.26 -40.23
N TYR A 350 18.92 -20.64 -39.36
CA TYR A 350 18.14 -21.88 -39.51
C TYR A 350 16.74 -21.77 -38.89
N GLU A 351 15.69 -21.89 -39.72
CA GLU A 351 14.31 -22.13 -39.28
C GLU A 351 14.06 -23.63 -39.07
N PRO A 352 13.11 -24.02 -38.21
CA PRO A 352 12.08 -24.91 -38.73
C PRO A 352 10.64 -24.65 -38.26
N SER A 353 9.77 -25.19 -39.10
CA SER A 353 8.30 -25.21 -39.19
C SER A 353 7.48 -25.74 -38.00
N SER A 354 6.29 -25.13 -37.87
CA SER A 354 4.98 -25.57 -37.35
C SER A 354 4.76 -27.01 -36.81
N SER A 355 4.13 -27.13 -35.63
CA SER A 355 2.84 -27.82 -35.42
C SER A 355 2.31 -27.63 -33.99
N ASP A 356 0.99 -27.50 -33.85
CA ASP A 356 0.21 -27.32 -32.63
C ASP A 356 0.52 -28.26 -31.45
N SER A 357 0.55 -27.70 -30.23
CA SER A 357 -0.22 -28.24 -29.10
C SER A 357 -0.25 -27.26 -27.91
N THR A 358 -1.45 -26.82 -27.56
CA THR A 358 -1.78 -26.19 -26.26
C THR A 358 -1.34 -27.09 -25.10
N PRO A 359 -0.92 -26.50 -23.96
CA PRO A 359 -1.43 -27.01 -22.68
C PRO A 359 -1.92 -25.90 -21.74
N LEU A 360 -3.15 -26.11 -21.25
CA LEU A 360 -3.64 -25.55 -19.99
C LEU A 360 -2.75 -26.05 -18.84
N ILE A 361 -2.34 -25.13 -17.96
CA ILE A 361 -1.72 -25.33 -16.63
C ILE A 361 -0.30 -25.93 -16.67
N GLY A 362 0.66 -25.15 -16.18
CA GLY A 362 1.99 -25.66 -15.83
C GLY A 362 2.85 -24.61 -15.13
N ALA A 363 3.17 -24.88 -13.85
CA ALA A 363 4.22 -24.19 -13.11
C ALA A 363 5.60 -24.55 -13.66
N GLY A 364 6.58 -23.66 -13.51
CA GLY A 364 7.98 -23.97 -13.76
C GLY A 364 8.88 -22.74 -13.64
N ALA A 365 9.60 -22.66 -12.53
CA ALA A 365 10.71 -21.73 -12.34
C ALA A 365 11.93 -22.22 -13.13
N GLY A 366 12.70 -21.28 -13.69
CA GLY A 366 14.11 -21.51 -14.06
C GLY A 366 14.51 -20.94 -15.41
N GLY A 367 15.34 -19.89 -15.36
CA GLY A 367 16.39 -19.65 -16.35
C GLY A 367 16.06 -18.73 -17.53
N GLN A 368 16.68 -17.55 -17.47
CA GLN A 368 17.29 -16.81 -18.59
C GLN A 368 16.34 -15.96 -19.43
N GLU A 369 16.36 -14.65 -19.16
CA GLU A 369 15.92 -13.64 -20.13
C GLU A 369 17.03 -12.62 -20.36
N ASP A 370 17.42 -12.57 -21.63
CA ASP A 370 18.25 -11.58 -22.29
C ASP A 370 17.67 -10.17 -22.22
N ASN A 371 18.58 -9.21 -22.31
CA ASN A 371 18.33 -7.78 -22.49
C ASN A 371 17.44 -7.50 -23.71
N THR A 372 16.22 -7.04 -23.47
CA THR A 372 15.52 -6.14 -24.41
C THR A 372 14.74 -5.07 -23.66
N ASP A 373 15.08 -3.82 -23.97
CA ASP A 373 14.44 -2.61 -23.50
C ASP A 373 13.01 -2.47 -24.03
N GLY A 374 12.05 -2.27 -23.13
CA GLY A 374 10.67 -2.00 -23.49
C GLY A 374 9.73 -1.82 -22.29
N ALA A 375 9.20 -0.61 -22.14
CA ALA A 375 7.99 -0.24 -21.40
C ALA A 375 7.91 -0.54 -19.88
N GLY A 376 7.56 0.51 -19.13
CA GLY A 376 7.23 0.41 -17.70
C GLY A 376 6.17 -0.65 -17.41
N LYS A 377 6.60 -1.72 -16.76
CA LYS A 377 5.74 -2.66 -16.05
C LYS A 377 5.91 -2.36 -14.56
N ARG A 378 4.82 -1.99 -13.86
CA ARG A 378 4.78 -2.08 -12.39
C ARG A 378 4.87 -3.55 -12.03
N ASN A 379 6.09 -4.08 -11.96
CA ASN A 379 6.33 -5.44 -11.52
C ASN A 379 6.05 -5.51 -10.02
N TRP A 380 5.31 -6.53 -9.62
CA TRP A 380 5.07 -6.80 -8.21
C TRP A 380 6.38 -7.30 -7.59
N ASP A 381 7.01 -6.46 -6.75
CA ASP A 381 8.28 -6.75 -6.06
C ASP A 381 8.13 -7.71 -4.87
N GLY A 382 7.02 -8.45 -4.76
CA GLY A 382 6.78 -9.33 -3.61
C GLY A 382 7.74 -10.52 -3.54
N SER A 383 8.27 -10.96 -4.68
CA SER A 383 9.17 -12.12 -4.78
C SER A 383 10.66 -11.77 -4.89
N THR A 384 11.02 -10.48 -5.04
CA THR A 384 12.41 -10.06 -5.30
C THR A 384 13.34 -10.38 -4.13
N ASP A 385 12.88 -10.15 -2.90
CA ASP A 385 13.60 -10.48 -1.66
C ASP A 385 13.91 -11.99 -1.52
N PHE A 386 13.26 -12.85 -2.31
CA PHE A 386 13.39 -14.31 -2.26
C PHE A 386 13.97 -14.90 -3.55
N ALA A 387 14.35 -14.07 -4.53
CA ALA A 387 14.78 -14.51 -5.85
C ALA A 387 16.05 -15.39 -5.84
N GLY A 388 16.91 -15.22 -4.83
CA GLY A 388 18.14 -16.00 -4.63
C GLY A 388 17.98 -17.32 -3.89
N LEU A 389 16.78 -17.67 -3.39
CA LEU A 389 16.56 -18.89 -2.60
C LEU A 389 16.12 -20.07 -3.50
N PRO A 390 16.36 -21.32 -3.09
CA PRO A 390 15.81 -22.50 -3.78
C PRO A 390 14.28 -22.57 -3.67
N TRP A 391 13.62 -23.25 -4.61
CA TRP A 391 12.15 -23.25 -4.73
C TRP A 391 11.42 -23.69 -3.45
N TRP A 392 12.00 -24.60 -2.67
CA TRP A 392 11.41 -25.10 -1.41
C TRP A 392 11.49 -24.10 -0.25
N GLN A 393 12.33 -23.07 -0.36
CA GLN A 393 12.43 -21.98 0.61
C GLN A 393 11.68 -20.72 0.18
N ARG A 394 11.12 -20.72 -1.04
CA ARG A 394 10.35 -19.57 -1.55
C ARG A 394 8.91 -19.61 -1.03
N PRO A 395 8.40 -18.50 -0.48
CA PRO A 395 7.02 -18.41 -0.05
C PRO A 395 6.07 -18.49 -1.25
N SER A 396 4.98 -19.21 -1.06
CA SER A 396 4.00 -19.50 -2.08
C SER A 396 2.67 -19.91 -1.46
N VAL A 397 1.57 -19.50 -2.08
CA VAL A 397 0.20 -19.83 -1.61
C VAL A 397 -0.02 -21.35 -1.55
N TYR A 398 0.61 -22.11 -2.45
CA TYR A 398 0.44 -23.56 -2.54
C TYR A 398 0.95 -24.31 -1.30
N TRP A 399 1.87 -23.73 -0.52
CA TRP A 399 2.28 -24.31 0.77
C TRP A 399 1.14 -24.37 1.78
N LEU A 400 0.16 -23.46 1.68
CA LEU A 400 -0.97 -23.42 2.59
C LEU A 400 -2.16 -24.26 2.14
N LEU A 401 -2.42 -24.39 0.83
CA LEU A 401 -3.68 -25.01 0.35
C LEU A 401 -3.92 -26.43 0.89
N GLY A 402 -2.91 -27.30 0.83
CA GLY A 402 -3.00 -28.68 1.32
C GLY A 402 -3.29 -28.78 2.84
N PRO A 403 -2.42 -28.24 3.71
CA PRO A 403 -2.65 -28.30 5.16
C PRO A 403 -3.90 -27.51 5.57
N TYR A 404 -4.20 -26.38 4.92
CA TYR A 404 -5.40 -25.60 5.17
C TYR A 404 -6.67 -26.39 4.82
N PHE A 405 -6.67 -27.12 3.69
CA PHE A 405 -7.77 -28.02 3.35
C PHE A 405 -8.00 -29.08 4.44
N LEU A 406 -6.96 -29.77 4.90
CA LEU A 406 -7.07 -30.77 5.98
C LEU A 406 -7.60 -30.16 7.28
N PHE A 407 -7.11 -28.98 7.64
CA PHE A 407 -7.61 -28.22 8.79
C PHE A 407 -9.11 -27.89 8.63
N THR A 408 -9.53 -27.39 7.47
CA THR A 408 -10.94 -27.05 7.21
C THR A 408 -11.84 -28.27 7.10
N LEU A 409 -11.31 -29.41 6.64
CA LEU A 409 -12.02 -30.69 6.60
C LEU A 409 -12.30 -31.20 8.01
N ALA A 410 -11.30 -31.13 8.89
CA ALA A 410 -11.45 -31.47 10.29
C ALA A 410 -12.42 -30.52 11.01
N PHE A 411 -12.28 -29.20 10.79
CA PHE A 411 -13.19 -28.19 11.32
C PHE A 411 -14.65 -28.41 10.86
N GLY A 412 -14.86 -28.71 9.58
CA GLY A 412 -16.19 -29.03 9.06
C GLY A 412 -16.73 -30.36 9.62
N GLY A 413 -15.87 -31.36 9.75
CA GLY A 413 -16.24 -32.66 10.32
C GLY A 413 -16.63 -32.61 11.79
N SER A 414 -16.02 -31.72 12.57
CA SER A 414 -16.38 -31.56 13.98
C SER A 414 -17.61 -30.69 14.20
N LEU A 415 -18.03 -29.87 13.23
CA LEU A 415 -19.11 -28.88 13.40
C LEU A 415 -20.42 -29.48 13.90
N VAL A 416 -21.01 -30.43 13.17
CA VAL A 416 -22.30 -31.05 13.53
C VAL A 416 -22.14 -31.96 14.76
N PRO A 417 -21.16 -32.89 14.82
CA PRO A 417 -20.89 -33.68 16.02
C PRO A 417 -20.71 -32.85 17.31
N LYS A 418 -20.07 -31.68 17.23
CA LYS A 418 -19.86 -30.82 18.40
C LYS A 418 -21.15 -30.16 18.88
N ILE A 419 -22.03 -29.74 17.96
CA ILE A 419 -23.36 -29.23 18.32
C ILE A 419 -24.17 -30.34 19.02
N ASN A 420 -24.17 -31.55 18.46
CA ASN A 420 -24.96 -32.65 18.98
C ASN A 420 -24.41 -33.15 20.32
N LEU A 421 -23.08 -33.11 20.52
CA LEU A 421 -22.47 -33.32 21.84
C LEU A 421 -23.00 -32.31 22.87
N VAL A 422 -23.10 -31.03 22.51
CA VAL A 422 -23.64 -30.00 23.41
C VAL A 422 -25.11 -30.25 23.70
N VAL A 423 -25.91 -30.62 22.69
CA VAL A 423 -27.31 -31.03 22.88
C VAL A 423 -27.41 -32.18 23.87
N ASP A 424 -26.66 -33.26 23.68
CA ASP A 424 -26.69 -34.43 24.55
C ASP A 424 -26.27 -34.10 25.99
N LEU A 425 -25.19 -33.34 26.17
CA LEU A 425 -24.69 -32.97 27.51
C LEU A 425 -25.67 -32.06 28.26
N VAL A 426 -26.23 -31.06 27.58
CA VAL A 426 -27.21 -30.14 28.17
C VAL A 426 -28.53 -30.88 28.46
N CYS A 427 -28.98 -31.74 27.53
CA CYS A 427 -30.16 -32.57 27.70
C CYS A 427 -30.05 -33.51 28.91
N ARG A 428 -28.89 -34.15 29.08
CA ARG A 428 -28.60 -34.99 30.25
C ARG A 428 -28.71 -34.19 31.55
N GLN A 429 -28.13 -32.99 31.61
CA GLN A 429 -28.23 -32.14 32.80
C GLN A 429 -29.67 -31.65 33.03
N TYR A 430 -30.37 -31.23 31.99
CA TYR A 430 -31.75 -30.74 32.06
C TYR A 430 -32.70 -31.76 32.70
N PHE A 431 -32.61 -33.02 32.28
CA PHE A 431 -33.44 -34.08 32.85
C PHE A 431 -32.98 -34.53 34.24
N ALA A 432 -31.68 -34.49 34.53
CA ALA A 432 -31.17 -34.72 35.88
C ALA A 432 -31.71 -33.67 36.87
N ASP A 433 -31.70 -32.38 36.48
CA ASP A 433 -32.25 -31.29 37.30
C ASP A 433 -33.76 -31.43 37.50
N ARG A 434 -34.50 -31.88 36.48
CA ARG A 434 -35.94 -32.21 36.61
C ARG A 434 -36.20 -33.37 37.56
N GLN A 435 -35.40 -34.43 37.51
CA GLN A 435 -35.54 -35.58 38.41
C GLN A 435 -35.25 -35.21 39.87
N LEU A 436 -34.39 -34.22 40.12
CA LEU A 436 -34.16 -33.66 41.47
C LEU A 436 -35.37 -32.89 41.99
N LEU A 437 -36.11 -32.20 41.12
CA LEU A 437 -37.32 -31.44 41.47
C LEU A 437 -38.56 -32.34 41.60
N ASP A 438 -38.67 -33.36 40.76
CA ASP A 438 -39.72 -34.37 40.79
C ASP A 438 -39.12 -35.78 40.80
N PRO A 439 -38.98 -36.41 41.98
CA PRO A 439 -38.43 -37.75 42.11
C PRO A 439 -39.23 -38.85 41.38
N THR A 440 -40.47 -38.57 40.96
CA THR A 440 -41.30 -39.52 40.20
C THR A 440 -41.04 -39.46 38.70
N PHE A 441 -40.35 -38.42 38.23
CA PHE A 441 -39.98 -38.25 36.83
C PHE A 441 -38.83 -39.19 36.45
N THR A 442 -39.08 -40.07 35.48
CA THR A 442 -38.06 -40.95 34.87
C THR A 442 -37.89 -40.62 33.40
N PHE A 443 -36.65 -40.60 32.92
CA PHE A 443 -36.34 -40.33 31.52
C PHE A 443 -35.42 -41.42 30.94
N THR A 444 -35.45 -41.57 29.62
CA THR A 444 -34.55 -42.48 28.91
C THR A 444 -33.11 -41.95 28.97
N PRO A 445 -32.11 -42.77 29.36
CA PRO A 445 -30.73 -42.34 29.42
C PRO A 445 -30.26 -41.71 28.11
N VAL A 446 -29.66 -40.52 28.20
CA VAL A 446 -29.07 -39.85 27.05
C VAL A 446 -27.73 -40.51 26.72
N ILE A 447 -27.64 -41.09 25.52
CA ILE A 447 -26.43 -41.76 25.05
C ILE A 447 -25.72 -40.82 24.08
N LEU A 448 -24.45 -40.50 24.36
CA LEU A 448 -23.70 -39.51 23.57
C LEU A 448 -23.50 -39.96 22.11
N GLY A 449 -23.97 -39.15 21.17
CA GLY A 449 -23.81 -39.38 19.73
C GLY A 449 -24.77 -40.41 19.12
N SER A 450 -25.76 -40.90 19.87
CA SER A 450 -26.89 -41.65 19.31
C SER A 450 -28.11 -40.74 19.08
N ASP A 451 -29.16 -41.28 18.47
CA ASP A 451 -30.41 -40.54 18.29
C ASP A 451 -31.15 -40.44 19.63
N ASN A 452 -31.27 -39.22 20.15
CA ASN A 452 -31.94 -38.90 21.42
C ASN A 452 -33.18 -38.01 21.16
N PRO A 453 -34.30 -38.53 20.62
CA PRO A 453 -35.48 -37.72 20.28
C PRO A 453 -36.08 -36.99 21.50
N GLN A 454 -35.86 -37.51 22.71
CA GLN A 454 -36.25 -36.85 23.96
C GLN A 454 -35.57 -35.49 24.19
N CYS A 455 -34.45 -35.21 23.51
CA CYS A 455 -33.71 -33.95 23.61
C CYS A 455 -34.26 -32.85 22.69
N ASN A 456 -35.20 -33.16 21.80
CA ASN A 456 -35.81 -32.21 20.86
C ASN A 456 -36.97 -31.41 21.47
N VAL A 457 -37.00 -31.27 22.79
CA VAL A 457 -38.00 -30.46 23.50
C VAL A 457 -37.59 -28.98 23.55
N PRO A 458 -38.54 -28.02 23.49
CA PRO A 458 -38.23 -26.59 23.44
C PRO A 458 -37.35 -26.10 24.60
N GLY A 459 -37.52 -26.64 25.81
CA GLY A 459 -36.72 -26.29 26.98
C GLY A 459 -35.24 -26.63 26.83
N VAL A 460 -34.93 -27.84 26.32
CA VAL A 460 -33.54 -28.25 26.05
C VAL A 460 -32.94 -27.41 24.93
N GLN A 461 -33.70 -27.18 23.85
CA GLN A 461 -33.25 -26.35 22.72
C GLN A 461 -32.96 -24.90 23.14
N LYS A 462 -33.75 -24.33 24.05
CA LYS A 462 -33.52 -23.02 24.66
C LYS A 462 -32.22 -22.99 25.46
N ASP A 463 -31.98 -23.99 26.29
CA ASP A 463 -30.77 -24.07 27.13
C ASP A 463 -29.52 -24.28 26.27
N VAL A 464 -29.59 -25.13 25.24
CA VAL A 464 -28.51 -25.35 24.27
C VAL A 464 -28.18 -24.08 23.50
N ALA A 465 -29.20 -23.37 23.01
CA ALA A 465 -29.02 -22.10 22.30
C ALA A 465 -28.40 -21.03 23.23
N THR A 466 -28.84 -20.97 24.48
CA THR A 466 -28.28 -20.05 25.49
C THR A 466 -26.84 -20.40 25.84
N PHE A 467 -26.52 -21.68 26.00
CA PHE A 467 -25.15 -22.11 26.29
C PHE A 467 -24.22 -21.85 25.10
N THR A 468 -24.67 -22.14 23.88
CA THR A 468 -23.89 -21.89 22.66
C THR A 468 -23.71 -20.41 22.37
N LEU A 469 -24.71 -19.58 22.73
CA LEU A 469 -24.59 -18.13 22.78
C LEU A 469 -23.42 -17.71 23.67
N VAL A 470 -23.37 -18.19 24.92
CA VAL A 470 -22.31 -17.82 25.88
C VAL A 470 -20.93 -18.27 25.36
N MET A 471 -20.80 -19.49 24.84
CA MET A 471 -19.55 -19.96 24.21
C MET A 471 -19.10 -19.03 23.08
N SER A 472 -20.03 -18.70 22.16
CA SER A 472 -19.72 -17.91 20.97
C SER A 472 -19.38 -16.45 21.31
N VAL A 473 -20.08 -15.85 22.27
CA VAL A 473 -19.78 -14.50 22.76
C VAL A 473 -18.42 -14.47 23.46
N LEU A 474 -18.13 -15.47 24.30
CA LEU A 474 -16.82 -15.58 24.95
C LEU A 474 -15.68 -15.65 23.93
N THR A 475 -15.76 -16.58 22.97
CA THR A 475 -14.76 -16.70 21.91
C THR A 475 -14.70 -15.44 21.04
N GLY A 476 -15.87 -14.88 20.67
CA GLY A 476 -15.97 -13.69 19.83
C GLY A 476 -15.36 -12.44 20.47
N VAL A 477 -15.65 -12.18 21.74
CA VAL A 477 -15.13 -10.99 22.46
C VAL A 477 -13.62 -11.10 22.58
N LEU A 478 -13.11 -12.25 23.01
CA LEU A 478 -11.67 -12.47 23.12
C LEU A 478 -10.98 -12.35 21.75
N SER A 479 -11.58 -12.93 20.70
CA SER A 479 -11.10 -12.84 19.31
C SER A 479 -11.10 -11.41 18.78
N ALA A 480 -12.09 -10.58 19.13
CA ALA A 480 -12.15 -9.17 18.73
C ALA A 480 -10.98 -8.33 19.25
N PHE A 481 -10.44 -8.69 20.42
CA PHE A 481 -9.24 -8.03 20.95
C PHE A 481 -7.94 -8.65 20.43
N THR A 482 -7.90 -9.96 20.21
CA THR A 482 -6.67 -10.70 19.92
C THR A 482 -6.38 -10.78 18.42
N ALA A 483 -7.38 -11.01 17.56
CA ALA A 483 -7.18 -11.20 16.12
C ALA A 483 -6.56 -9.97 15.43
N PRO A 484 -7.00 -8.72 15.66
CA PRO A 484 -6.37 -7.54 15.06
C PRO A 484 -4.93 -7.35 15.53
N LYS A 485 -4.65 -7.65 16.81
CA LYS A 485 -3.31 -7.57 17.40
C LYS A 485 -2.38 -8.64 16.83
N LEU A 486 -2.85 -9.88 16.65
CA LEU A 486 -2.08 -10.94 16.02
C LEU A 486 -1.81 -10.61 14.55
N GLY A 487 -2.77 -10.00 13.85
CA GLY A 487 -2.59 -9.44 12.51
C GLY A 487 -1.44 -8.44 12.44
N SER A 488 -1.47 -7.37 13.25
CA SER A 488 -0.41 -6.34 13.25
C SER A 488 0.93 -6.82 13.83
N LEU A 489 0.91 -7.76 14.78
CA LEU A 489 2.13 -8.40 15.28
C LEU A 489 2.81 -9.25 14.20
N SER A 490 2.03 -9.86 13.31
CA SER A 490 2.55 -10.70 12.23
C SER A 490 3.30 -9.90 11.16
N ASP A 491 2.98 -8.60 10.99
CA ASP A 491 3.75 -7.69 10.13
C ASP A 491 5.19 -7.46 10.66
N ARG A 492 5.40 -7.62 11.97
CA ARG A 492 6.71 -7.34 12.63
C ARG A 492 7.50 -8.60 12.94
N HIS A 493 6.81 -9.69 13.26
CA HIS A 493 7.41 -10.93 13.77
C HIS A 493 7.33 -12.09 12.78
N GLY A 494 6.69 -11.89 11.63
CA GLY A 494 6.48 -12.90 10.58
C GLY A 494 5.10 -13.54 10.65
N ARG A 495 4.57 -13.98 9.49
CA ARG A 495 3.22 -14.57 9.37
C ARG A 495 3.15 -15.95 10.00
N LYS A 496 4.19 -16.75 9.77
CA LYS A 496 4.25 -18.17 10.15
C LYS A 496 4.07 -18.38 11.66
N LYS A 497 4.84 -17.64 12.47
CA LYS A 497 4.83 -17.79 13.93
C LYS A 497 3.48 -17.44 14.54
N LEU A 498 2.87 -16.36 14.05
CA LEU A 498 1.60 -15.87 14.56
C LEU A 498 0.46 -16.80 14.14
N MET A 499 0.56 -17.44 12.97
CA MET A 499 -0.42 -18.43 12.52
C MET A 499 -0.39 -19.69 13.39
N VAL A 500 0.79 -20.16 13.78
CA VAL A 500 0.93 -21.27 14.75
C VAL A 500 0.28 -20.91 16.09
N ILE A 501 0.56 -19.72 16.63
CA ILE A 501 -0.04 -19.25 17.89
C ILE A 501 -1.57 -19.22 17.79
N ALA A 502 -2.11 -18.72 16.67
CA ALA A 502 -3.55 -18.66 16.44
C ALA A 502 -4.21 -20.05 16.41
N SER A 503 -3.50 -21.08 15.94
CA SER A 503 -4.01 -22.45 15.88
C SER A 503 -3.90 -23.22 17.21
N CYS A 504 -3.00 -22.81 18.12
CA CYS A 504 -2.81 -23.50 19.41
C CYS A 504 -4.07 -23.49 20.30
N GLY A 505 -4.90 -22.43 20.25
CA GLY A 505 -6.14 -22.40 21.04
C GLY A 505 -7.16 -23.43 20.59
N GLY A 506 -7.23 -23.73 19.29
CA GLY A 506 -8.04 -24.81 18.75
C GLY A 506 -7.65 -26.18 19.31
N VAL A 507 -6.34 -26.45 19.44
CA VAL A 507 -5.84 -27.69 20.07
C VAL A 507 -6.30 -27.82 21.52
N LEU A 508 -6.16 -26.76 22.32
CA LEU A 508 -6.61 -26.76 23.71
C LEU A 508 -8.14 -26.92 23.82
N ASN A 509 -8.89 -26.26 22.95
CA ASN A 509 -10.34 -26.39 22.87
C ASN A 509 -10.78 -27.83 22.57
N GLU A 510 -10.12 -28.49 21.62
CA GLU A 510 -10.41 -29.89 21.29
C GLU A 510 -10.00 -30.86 22.41
N ILE A 511 -8.87 -30.63 23.09
CA ILE A 511 -8.51 -31.44 24.28
C ILE A 511 -9.59 -31.32 25.37
N ILE A 512 -10.05 -30.11 25.67
CA ILE A 512 -11.09 -29.89 26.68
C ILE A 512 -12.43 -30.53 26.24
N THR A 513 -12.75 -30.44 24.95
CA THR A 513 -13.96 -31.09 24.39
C THR A 513 -13.89 -32.61 24.55
N ILE A 514 -12.74 -33.24 24.26
CA ILE A 514 -12.52 -34.68 24.45
C ILE A 514 -12.67 -35.06 25.93
N LEU A 515 -12.09 -34.27 26.84
CA LEU A 515 -12.18 -34.53 28.28
C LEU A 515 -13.64 -34.46 28.78
N ALA A 516 -14.39 -33.44 28.38
CA ALA A 516 -15.81 -33.29 28.73
C ALA A 516 -16.67 -34.44 28.16
N ALA A 517 -16.40 -34.86 26.93
CA ALA A 517 -17.12 -35.98 26.30
C ALA A 517 -16.76 -37.35 26.91
N ARG A 518 -15.49 -37.56 27.31
CA ARG A 518 -15.01 -38.84 27.84
C ARG A 518 -15.40 -39.08 29.30
N PHE A 519 -15.43 -38.02 30.10
CA PHE A 519 -15.70 -38.09 31.54
C PHE A 519 -16.87 -37.18 31.94
N PRO A 520 -18.08 -37.37 31.39
CA PRO A 520 -19.22 -36.48 31.60
C PRO A 520 -19.72 -36.44 33.06
N GLU A 521 -19.32 -37.42 33.90
CA GLU A 521 -19.67 -37.43 35.32
C GLU A 521 -18.66 -36.69 36.21
N ALA A 522 -17.40 -36.62 35.78
CA ALA A 522 -16.34 -35.94 36.52
C ALA A 522 -16.14 -34.49 36.04
N ILE A 523 -16.45 -34.23 34.77
CA ILE A 523 -16.21 -32.95 34.10
C ILE A 523 -17.55 -32.39 33.63
N ASP A 524 -17.99 -31.32 34.28
CA ASP A 524 -19.20 -30.57 33.92
C ASP A 524 -19.06 -30.00 32.50
N TYR A 525 -20.13 -30.09 31.69
CA TYR A 525 -20.18 -29.58 30.31
C TYR A 525 -19.80 -28.10 30.20
N LYS A 526 -19.93 -27.31 31.28
CA LYS A 526 -19.46 -25.91 31.36
C LYS A 526 -17.95 -25.77 31.13
N TRP A 527 -17.15 -26.83 31.24
CA TRP A 527 -15.74 -26.83 30.83
C TRP A 527 -15.57 -26.48 29.34
N LEU A 528 -16.58 -26.70 28.49
CA LEU A 528 -16.56 -26.23 27.10
C LEU A 528 -16.41 -24.70 27.00
N LEU A 529 -16.78 -23.94 28.04
CA LEU A 529 -16.49 -22.50 28.15
C LEU A 529 -14.98 -22.23 28.30
N LEU A 530 -14.26 -23.09 29.03
CA LEU A 530 -12.80 -23.00 29.15
C LEU A 530 -12.13 -23.31 27.81
N GLY A 531 -12.65 -24.26 27.04
CA GLY A 531 -12.22 -24.50 25.66
C GLY A 531 -12.43 -23.28 24.76
N SER A 532 -13.62 -22.70 24.82
CA SER A 532 -14.01 -21.48 24.11
C SER A 532 -13.14 -20.27 24.49
N PHE A 533 -12.73 -20.17 25.76
CA PHE A 533 -11.78 -19.18 26.25
C PHE A 533 -10.41 -19.32 25.58
N PHE A 534 -9.82 -20.52 25.57
CA PHE A 534 -8.51 -20.75 24.95
C PHE A 534 -8.52 -20.53 23.43
N ASP A 535 -9.59 -20.93 22.76
CA ASP A 535 -9.78 -20.61 21.34
C ASP A 535 -9.87 -19.09 21.12
N GLY A 536 -10.64 -18.39 21.96
CA GLY A 536 -10.82 -16.94 21.90
C GLY A 536 -9.54 -16.13 22.13
N ILE A 537 -8.73 -16.46 23.15
CA ILE A 537 -7.51 -15.69 23.46
C ILE A 537 -6.43 -15.80 22.37
N THR A 538 -6.47 -16.85 21.58
CA THR A 538 -5.57 -17.03 20.43
C THR A 538 -6.16 -16.48 19.12
N GLY A 539 -7.34 -15.86 19.19
CA GLY A 539 -7.99 -15.22 18.05
C GLY A 539 -8.90 -16.14 17.25
N SER A 540 -8.99 -17.43 17.62
CA SER A 540 -9.84 -18.45 16.98
C SER A 540 -9.62 -18.51 15.46
N PHE A 541 -10.57 -19.09 14.73
CA PHE A 541 -10.55 -19.15 13.27
C PHE A 541 -10.43 -17.75 12.60
N THR A 542 -10.86 -16.65 13.24
CA THR A 542 -10.73 -15.29 12.66
C THR A 542 -9.26 -14.92 12.47
N ALA A 543 -8.42 -15.12 13.49
CA ALA A 543 -6.99 -14.82 13.39
C ALA A 543 -6.30 -15.74 12.40
N GLY A 544 -6.62 -17.04 12.42
CA GLY A 544 -6.08 -18.00 11.45
C GLY A 544 -6.41 -17.62 10.00
N SER A 545 -7.67 -17.25 9.72
CA SER A 545 -8.12 -16.81 8.39
C SER A 545 -7.43 -15.51 7.97
N LEU A 546 -7.38 -14.51 8.86
CA LEU A 546 -6.69 -13.22 8.62
C LEU A 546 -5.22 -13.43 8.26
N LEU A 547 -4.50 -14.25 9.04
CA LEU A 547 -3.09 -14.53 8.81
C LEU A 547 -2.86 -15.33 7.51
N SER A 548 -3.77 -16.25 7.17
CA SER A 548 -3.73 -16.99 5.90
C SER A 548 -3.97 -16.07 4.69
N HIS A 549 -4.90 -15.11 4.81
CA HIS A 549 -5.16 -14.10 3.78
C HIS A 549 -3.98 -13.14 3.62
N SER A 550 -3.38 -12.69 4.73
CA SER A 550 -2.17 -11.86 4.70
C SER A 550 -0.99 -12.60 4.06
N TYR A 551 -0.75 -13.86 4.43
CA TYR A 551 0.27 -14.69 3.78
C TYR A 551 0.00 -14.83 2.27
N THR A 552 -1.25 -15.03 1.88
CA THR A 552 -1.66 -15.16 0.48
C THR A 552 -1.42 -13.88 -0.30
N SER A 553 -1.77 -12.72 0.29
CA SER A 553 -1.51 -11.41 -0.30
C SER A 553 -0.02 -11.10 -0.43
N ASP A 554 0.80 -11.54 0.53
CA ASP A 554 2.25 -11.42 0.49
C ASP A 554 2.87 -12.26 -0.65
N CYS A 555 2.25 -13.39 -0.99
CA CYS A 555 2.73 -14.33 -2.01
C CYS A 555 2.15 -14.10 -3.42
N SER A 556 1.19 -13.18 -3.58
CA SER A 556 0.47 -13.04 -4.85
C SER A 556 0.42 -11.61 -5.40
N PRO A 557 0.55 -11.46 -6.74
CA PRO A 557 0.43 -10.18 -7.39
C PRO A 557 -1.02 -9.66 -7.33
N PRO A 558 -1.23 -8.33 -7.29
CA PRO A 558 -2.55 -7.70 -7.12
C PRO A 558 -3.64 -8.25 -8.03
N SER A 559 -3.35 -8.44 -9.32
CA SER A 559 -4.31 -8.93 -10.32
C SER A 559 -4.76 -10.38 -10.09
N LYS A 560 -3.97 -11.20 -9.38
CA LYS A 560 -4.28 -12.61 -9.10
C LYS A 560 -4.68 -12.88 -7.65
N ARG A 561 -4.58 -11.88 -6.75
CA ARG A 561 -4.90 -12.03 -5.31
C ARG A 561 -6.30 -12.58 -5.07
N GLY A 562 -7.30 -12.04 -5.77
CA GLY A 562 -8.69 -12.50 -5.65
C GLY A 562 -8.87 -13.98 -5.97
N VAL A 563 -8.13 -14.51 -6.95
CA VAL A 563 -8.16 -15.94 -7.32
C VAL A 563 -7.57 -16.81 -6.20
N TYR A 564 -6.41 -16.43 -5.66
CA TYR A 564 -5.76 -17.19 -4.59
C TYR A 564 -6.53 -17.14 -3.26
N ILE A 565 -7.11 -15.99 -2.92
CA ILE A 565 -8.05 -15.88 -1.79
C ILE A 565 -9.29 -16.74 -2.05
N GLY A 566 -9.75 -16.80 -3.30
CA GLY A 566 -10.81 -17.72 -3.74
C GLY A 566 -10.46 -19.19 -3.52
N TYR A 567 -9.21 -19.62 -3.74
CA TYR A 567 -8.77 -20.99 -3.43
C TYR A 567 -8.82 -21.31 -1.94
N LEU A 568 -8.44 -20.38 -1.06
CA LEU A 568 -8.60 -20.59 0.39
C LEU A 568 -10.07 -20.74 0.79
N HIS A 569 -10.97 -19.92 0.25
CA HIS A 569 -12.41 -20.07 0.47
C HIS A 569 -12.93 -21.40 -0.08
N ALA A 570 -12.44 -21.83 -1.24
CA ALA A 570 -12.80 -23.11 -1.81
C ALA A 570 -12.33 -24.27 -0.91
N CYS A 571 -11.11 -24.22 -0.36
CA CYS A 571 -10.65 -25.18 0.64
C CYS A 571 -11.61 -25.20 1.85
N LEU A 572 -11.97 -24.04 2.39
CA LEU A 572 -12.93 -23.92 3.49
C LEU A 572 -14.27 -24.58 3.18
N PHE A 573 -14.91 -24.22 2.07
CA PHE A 573 -16.21 -24.78 1.70
C PHE A 573 -16.12 -26.25 1.30
N THR A 574 -15.00 -26.70 0.74
CA THR A 574 -14.75 -28.12 0.46
C THR A 574 -14.62 -28.90 1.76
N GLY A 575 -13.92 -28.34 2.76
CA GLY A 575 -13.87 -28.88 4.10
C GLY A 575 -15.25 -28.97 4.76
N LEU A 576 -16.08 -27.93 4.63
CA LEU A 576 -17.47 -27.92 5.12
C LEU A 576 -18.40 -28.83 4.30
N ALA A 577 -18.08 -29.12 3.04
CA ALA A 577 -18.84 -30.02 2.19
C ALA A 577 -18.57 -31.48 2.51
N PHE A 578 -17.30 -31.88 2.59
CA PHE A 578 -16.93 -33.28 2.81
C PHE A 578 -16.77 -33.63 4.28
N GLY A 579 -16.42 -32.66 5.13
CA GLY A 579 -16.17 -32.86 6.56
C GLY A 579 -17.35 -33.49 7.30
N PRO A 580 -18.53 -32.83 7.36
CA PRO A 580 -19.70 -33.38 8.06
C PRO A 580 -20.13 -34.75 7.53
N LEU A 581 -20.12 -34.96 6.21
CA LEU A 581 -20.43 -36.27 5.61
C LEU A 581 -19.47 -37.35 6.08
N LEU A 582 -18.16 -37.11 5.96
CA LEU A 582 -17.14 -38.07 6.41
C LEU A 582 -17.28 -38.33 7.91
N ALA A 583 -17.50 -37.29 8.72
CA ALA A 583 -17.69 -37.42 10.14
C ALA A 583 -18.94 -38.23 10.50
N GLY A 584 -20.10 -37.95 9.89
CA GLY A 584 -21.33 -38.70 10.12
C GLY A 584 -21.20 -40.18 9.77
N TYR A 585 -20.57 -40.51 8.64
CA TYR A 585 -20.28 -41.91 8.28
C TYR A 585 -19.24 -42.55 9.22
N PHE A 586 -18.24 -41.79 9.65
CA PHE A 586 -17.20 -42.28 10.55
C PHE A 586 -17.73 -42.54 11.97
N VAL A 587 -18.64 -41.71 12.48
CA VAL A 587 -19.37 -41.97 13.74
C VAL A 587 -20.21 -43.22 13.61
N LYS A 588 -20.93 -43.40 12.50
CA LYS A 588 -21.71 -44.61 12.24
C LYS A 588 -20.84 -45.87 12.18
N TRP A 589 -19.63 -45.77 11.63
CA TRP A 589 -18.68 -46.88 11.54
C TRP A 589 -18.02 -47.22 12.88
N THR A 590 -17.55 -46.21 13.61
CA THR A 590 -16.85 -46.38 14.91
C THR A 590 -17.80 -46.62 16.07
N GLY A 591 -19.08 -46.27 15.94
CA GLY A 591 -20.08 -46.34 17.00
C GLY A 591 -19.87 -45.32 18.13
N THR A 592 -18.98 -44.33 17.95
CA THR A 592 -18.70 -43.32 18.97
C THR A 592 -18.36 -41.97 18.38
N LEU A 593 -18.97 -40.93 18.94
CA LEU A 593 -18.72 -39.52 18.59
C LEU A 593 -17.29 -39.07 18.93
N LEU A 594 -16.66 -39.67 19.96
CA LEU A 594 -15.34 -39.27 20.44
C LEU A 594 -14.25 -39.41 19.38
N SER A 595 -14.40 -40.37 18.48
CA SER A 595 -13.45 -40.66 17.41
C SER A 595 -13.20 -39.45 16.51
N ILE A 596 -14.22 -38.62 16.26
CA ILE A 596 -14.13 -37.40 15.44
C ILE A 596 -13.25 -36.34 16.10
N PHE A 597 -13.40 -36.14 17.41
CA PHE A 597 -12.61 -35.15 18.14
C PHE A 597 -11.13 -35.54 18.19
N TYR A 598 -10.80 -36.84 18.28
CA TYR A 598 -9.42 -37.32 18.15
C TYR A 598 -8.82 -37.07 16.76
N VAL A 599 -9.58 -37.36 15.70
CA VAL A 599 -9.14 -37.06 14.31
C VAL A 599 -8.93 -35.57 14.13
N THR A 600 -9.84 -34.75 14.66
CA THR A 600 -9.77 -33.28 14.59
C THR A 600 -8.54 -32.74 15.32
N LEU A 601 -8.27 -33.23 16.53
CA LEU A 601 -7.07 -32.91 17.29
C LEU A 601 -5.79 -33.27 16.50
N GLY A 602 -5.75 -34.46 15.89
CA GLY A 602 -4.63 -34.89 15.05
C GLY A 602 -4.41 -33.97 13.85
N CYS A 603 -5.49 -33.54 13.18
CA CYS A 603 -5.41 -32.61 12.05
C CYS A 603 -4.93 -31.22 12.47
N HIS A 604 -5.35 -30.71 13.63
CA HIS A 604 -4.85 -29.44 14.16
C HIS A 604 -3.36 -29.49 14.51
N ILE A 605 -2.91 -30.58 15.16
CA ILE A 605 -1.49 -30.80 15.46
C ILE A 605 -0.69 -30.89 14.16
N PHE A 606 -1.16 -31.66 13.18
CA PHE A 606 -0.53 -31.75 11.86
C PHE A 606 -0.41 -30.38 11.19
N PHE A 607 -1.48 -29.58 11.18
CA PHE A 607 -1.47 -28.24 10.61
C PHE A 607 -0.40 -27.36 11.28
N ILE A 608 -0.37 -27.34 12.61
CA ILE A 608 0.63 -26.58 13.37
C ILE A 608 2.06 -27.05 13.04
N SER A 609 2.30 -28.36 13.06
CA SER A 609 3.61 -28.92 12.73
C SER A 609 4.01 -28.61 11.28
N PHE A 610 3.10 -28.72 10.32
CA PHE A 610 3.37 -28.43 8.92
C PHE A 610 3.71 -26.95 8.71
N VAL A 611 2.92 -26.04 9.29
CA VAL A 611 3.21 -24.60 9.22
C VAL A 611 4.54 -24.29 9.88
N TYR A 612 4.82 -24.86 11.05
CA TYR A 612 6.04 -24.59 11.81
C TYR A 612 7.31 -25.16 11.15
N PHE A 613 7.28 -26.36 10.58
CA PHE A 613 8.48 -27.00 10.03
C PHE A 613 8.63 -26.82 8.52
N ILE A 614 7.55 -26.87 7.75
CA ILE A 614 7.60 -26.95 6.28
C ILE A 614 7.33 -25.61 5.61
N THR A 615 6.34 -24.86 6.08
CA THR A 615 5.93 -23.61 5.40
C THR A 615 7.02 -22.53 5.52
N PRO A 616 7.52 -21.95 4.41
CA PRO A 616 8.45 -20.83 4.44
C PRO A 616 7.78 -19.52 4.87
N GLU A 617 8.54 -18.61 5.48
CA GLU A 617 8.05 -17.29 5.90
C GLU A 617 7.81 -16.38 4.69
N SER A 618 6.64 -15.75 4.59
CA SER A 618 6.29 -14.87 3.47
C SER A 618 6.90 -13.47 3.58
N LEU A 619 7.20 -13.02 4.80
CA LEU A 619 7.75 -11.70 5.04
C LEU A 619 9.26 -11.74 5.25
N SER A 620 10.02 -11.07 4.38
CA SER A 620 11.49 -11.05 4.46
C SER A 620 11.98 -10.40 5.77
N LYS A 621 13.19 -10.79 6.23
CA LYS A 621 13.79 -10.21 7.44
C LYS A 621 13.95 -8.70 7.35
N LYS A 622 14.31 -8.20 6.16
CA LYS A 622 14.38 -6.77 5.86
C LYS A 622 13.04 -6.07 6.09
N ARG A 623 11.94 -6.59 5.54
CA ARG A 623 10.59 -6.03 5.72
C ARG A 623 10.13 -6.09 7.18
N GLN A 624 10.46 -7.17 7.90
CA GLN A 624 10.17 -7.29 9.34
C GLN A 624 10.90 -6.21 10.16
N MET A 625 12.16 -5.90 9.85
CA MET A 625 12.93 -4.86 10.55
C MET A 625 12.36 -3.47 10.30
N LEU A 626 12.08 -3.12 9.03
CA LEU A 626 11.44 -1.86 8.66
C LEU A 626 10.09 -1.66 9.36
N ALA A 627 9.28 -2.72 9.48
CA ALA A 627 8.01 -2.68 10.20
C ALA A 627 8.17 -2.46 11.71
N ARG A 628 9.27 -2.94 12.32
CA ARG A 628 9.58 -2.71 13.74
C ARG A 628 10.04 -1.28 13.98
N GLU A 629 10.99 -0.80 13.18
CA GLU A 629 11.50 0.58 13.26
C GLU A 629 10.36 1.59 13.14
N LYS A 630 9.46 1.39 12.17
CA LYS A 630 8.28 2.24 12.00
C LYS A 630 7.37 2.21 13.23
N TYR A 631 7.10 1.01 13.77
CA TYR A 631 6.26 0.87 14.96
C TYR A 631 6.90 1.51 16.20
N ASP A 632 8.21 1.35 16.38
CA ASP A 632 8.95 1.92 17.50
C ASP A 632 8.95 3.45 17.42
N ALA A 633 9.09 4.02 16.22
CA ALA A 633 8.92 5.45 15.97
C ALA A 633 7.49 5.94 16.31
N GLU A 634 6.45 5.27 15.79
CA GLU A 634 5.04 5.62 16.08
C GLU A 634 4.72 5.52 17.58
N GLN A 635 5.25 4.51 18.26
CA GLN A 635 5.05 4.32 19.70
C GLN A 635 5.80 5.38 20.52
N ALA A 636 7.01 5.78 20.11
CA ALA A 636 7.75 6.87 20.75
C ALA A 636 6.99 8.20 20.64
N THR A 637 6.47 8.53 19.45
CA THR A 637 5.67 9.74 19.24
C THR A 637 4.39 9.72 20.10
N THR A 638 3.66 8.60 20.09
CA THR A 638 2.41 8.46 20.85
C THR A 638 2.65 8.52 22.36
N THR A 639 3.71 7.89 22.84
CA THR A 639 4.09 7.92 24.26
C THR A 639 4.48 9.33 24.70
N ASN A 640 5.21 10.07 23.87
CA ASN A 640 5.55 11.47 24.15
C ASN A 640 4.31 12.38 24.18
N GLN A 641 3.35 12.17 23.27
CA GLN A 641 2.07 12.90 23.25
C GLN A 641 1.18 12.58 24.47
N LEU A 642 1.09 11.31 24.88
CA LEU A 642 0.35 10.93 26.08
C LEU A 642 1.01 11.47 27.35
N ARG A 643 2.34 11.40 27.45
CA ARG A 643 3.11 11.90 28.59
C ARG A 643 2.95 13.41 28.78
N SER A 644 2.79 14.18 27.70
CA SER A 644 2.55 15.63 27.78
C SER A 644 1.09 16.00 28.09
N SER A 645 0.11 15.17 27.69
CA SER A 645 -1.32 15.47 27.82
C SER A 645 -2.00 14.92 29.08
N LEU A 646 -1.59 13.75 29.58
CA LEU A 646 -2.22 13.08 30.73
C LEU A 646 -2.15 13.88 32.06
N PRO A 647 -1.03 14.56 32.41
CA PRO A 647 -0.95 15.36 33.64
C PRO A 647 -1.97 16.52 33.67
N ASN A 648 -2.30 17.09 32.51
CA ASN A 648 -3.29 18.15 32.37
C ASN A 648 -4.74 17.62 32.46
N TYR A 649 -5.01 16.41 31.96
CA TYR A 649 -6.32 15.77 32.10
C TYR A 649 -6.58 15.27 33.54
N LEU A 650 -5.59 14.61 34.16
CA LEU A 650 -5.73 14.07 35.52
C LEU A 650 -5.75 15.16 36.59
N SER A 651 -5.05 16.28 36.40
CA SER A 651 -5.14 17.43 37.32
C SER A 651 -6.53 18.07 37.32
N ARG A 652 -7.23 18.04 36.18
CA ARG A 652 -8.63 18.50 36.06
C ARG A 652 -9.65 17.56 36.71
N PHE A 653 -9.41 16.26 36.72
CA PHE A 653 -10.39 15.26 37.18
C PHE A 653 -10.13 14.70 38.59
N ALA A 654 -8.86 14.45 38.96
CA ALA A 654 -8.47 13.77 40.20
C ALA A 654 -7.64 14.65 41.16
N GLY A 655 -7.38 15.91 40.78
CA GLY A 655 -6.64 16.89 41.57
C GLY A 655 -5.11 16.72 41.52
N PRO A 656 -4.35 17.75 41.95
CA PRO A 656 -2.91 17.86 41.71
C PRO A 656 -2.04 16.84 42.48
N ARG A 657 -2.54 16.27 43.59
CA ARG A 657 -1.83 15.23 44.35
C ARG A 657 -1.88 13.87 43.66
N ALA A 658 -3.03 13.48 43.11
CA ALA A 658 -3.18 12.23 42.35
C ALA A 658 -2.38 12.26 41.04
N ALA A 659 -2.35 13.42 40.38
CA ALA A 659 -1.56 13.64 39.16
C ALA A 659 -0.05 13.46 39.40
N ARG A 660 0.50 13.94 40.53
CA ARG A 660 1.92 13.71 40.89
C ARG A 660 2.23 12.24 41.18
N LEU A 661 1.36 11.55 41.92
CA LEU A 661 1.55 10.16 42.32
C LEU A 661 1.51 9.19 41.12
N LEU A 662 0.65 9.46 40.14
CA LEU A 662 0.60 8.71 38.89
C LEU A 662 1.75 9.05 37.94
N ASN A 663 2.15 10.32 37.83
CA ASN A 663 3.31 10.73 37.02
C ASN A 663 4.60 10.02 37.49
N ASP A 664 4.75 9.85 38.81
CA ASP A 664 5.91 9.21 39.44
C ASP A 664 5.91 7.68 39.37
N ARG A 665 4.74 7.05 39.14
CA ARG A 665 4.61 5.63 38.77
C ARG A 665 4.76 5.41 37.26
N MET A 666 4.31 6.36 36.44
CA MET A 666 4.37 6.30 34.98
C MET A 666 5.80 6.49 34.46
N SER A 667 6.64 7.23 35.18
CA SER A 667 8.10 7.33 34.91
C SER A 667 8.85 6.02 35.16
N ARG A 668 8.30 5.10 35.96
CA ARG A 668 8.94 3.84 36.37
C ARG A 668 8.48 2.60 35.59
N GLY A 669 7.43 2.69 34.77
CA GLY A 669 6.85 1.53 34.08
C GLY A 669 6.45 1.79 32.64
N ALA A 670 7.17 1.17 31.69
CA ALA A 670 6.96 1.32 30.24
C ALA A 670 5.64 0.73 29.71
N TRP A 671 4.92 -0.09 30.50
CA TRP A 671 3.76 -0.84 30.02
C TRP A 671 2.43 -0.07 30.13
N LEU A 672 2.27 0.84 31.11
CA LEU A 672 0.99 1.53 31.36
C LEU A 672 0.66 2.54 30.22
N PRO A 673 1.60 3.37 29.74
CA PRO A 673 1.36 4.20 28.55
C PRO A 673 1.17 3.38 27.28
N ALA A 674 1.83 2.22 27.15
CA ALA A 674 1.68 1.31 26.01
C ALA A 674 0.29 0.64 25.97
N LEU A 675 -0.30 0.33 27.12
CA LEU A 675 -1.66 -0.19 27.21
C LEU A 675 -2.70 0.90 26.90
N LEU A 676 -2.50 2.11 27.42
CA LEU A 676 -3.42 3.25 27.22
C LEU A 676 -3.35 3.86 25.82
N SER A 677 -2.22 3.71 25.11
CA SER A 677 -2.05 4.15 23.71
C SER A 677 -2.62 3.17 22.69
N ALA A 678 -2.90 1.92 23.08
CA ALA A 678 -3.41 0.91 22.15
C ALA A 678 -4.88 1.18 21.80
N ASN A 679 -5.12 1.85 20.68
CA ASN A 679 -6.47 2.02 20.11
C ASN A 679 -6.85 0.76 19.30
N PRO A 680 -7.72 -0.14 19.82
CA PRO A 680 -8.08 -1.38 19.12
C PRO A 680 -8.86 -1.12 17.82
N LEU A 681 -9.44 0.07 17.65
CA LEU A 681 -10.20 0.47 16.47
C LEU A 681 -9.36 1.24 15.45
N ALA A 682 -8.06 1.47 15.72
CA ALA A 682 -7.16 2.17 14.80
C ALA A 682 -7.16 1.58 13.37
N PRO A 683 -7.21 0.24 13.16
CA PRO A 683 -7.27 -0.33 11.82
C PRO A 683 -8.45 0.17 10.98
N LEU A 684 -9.61 0.48 11.59
CA LEU A 684 -10.82 0.92 10.86
C LEU A 684 -10.63 2.25 10.14
N LYS A 685 -9.62 3.06 10.51
CA LYS A 685 -9.33 4.35 9.85
C LYS A 685 -9.04 4.17 8.36
N ILE A 686 -8.53 3.01 7.93
CA ILE A 686 -8.26 2.72 6.51
C ILE A 686 -9.54 2.70 5.66
N LEU A 687 -10.70 2.42 6.25
CA LEU A 687 -12.00 2.39 5.56
C LEU A 687 -12.51 3.81 5.22
N ALA A 688 -11.88 4.85 5.77
CA ALA A 688 -12.25 6.25 5.59
C ALA A 688 -11.07 7.11 5.10
N PRO A 689 -10.59 6.94 3.85
CA PRO A 689 -9.44 7.69 3.32
C PRO A 689 -9.66 9.20 3.31
N SER A 690 -8.77 10.00 3.92
CA SER A 690 -8.83 11.47 4.03
C SER A 690 -8.88 12.21 2.67
N GLY A 691 -9.45 13.43 2.61
CA GLY A 691 -9.59 14.26 1.39
C GLY A 691 -11.03 14.65 1.01
N ARG A 692 -11.27 15.92 0.58
CA ARG A 692 -12.62 16.44 0.25
C ARG A 692 -13.25 15.78 -0.99
N GLY A 693 -12.46 15.26 -1.93
CA GLY A 693 -12.94 14.58 -3.15
C GLY A 693 -13.26 13.08 -3.03
N ASN A 694 -13.03 12.44 -1.88
CA ASN A 694 -13.08 10.98 -1.75
C ASN A 694 -14.43 10.44 -1.22
N ARG A 695 -15.53 11.21 -1.24
CA ARG A 695 -16.81 10.82 -0.62
C ARG A 695 -17.40 9.55 -1.24
N ALA A 696 -17.42 9.44 -2.57
CA ALA A 696 -17.95 8.27 -3.27
C ALA A 696 -17.10 7.01 -3.01
N LEU A 697 -15.77 7.16 -3.02
CA LEU A 697 -14.83 6.07 -2.74
C LEU A 697 -14.92 5.57 -1.30
N ARG A 698 -15.03 6.49 -0.33
CA ARG A 698 -15.29 6.15 1.09
C ARG A 698 -16.57 5.35 1.23
N LEU A 699 -17.63 5.82 0.58
CA LEU A 699 -18.93 5.15 0.63
C LEU A 699 -18.83 3.74 0.05
N ASN A 700 -18.18 3.55 -1.10
CA ASN A 700 -17.93 2.23 -1.68
C ASN A 700 -17.20 1.29 -0.71
N ILE A 701 -16.06 1.73 -0.15
CA ILE A 701 -15.26 0.90 0.75
C ILE A 701 -16.05 0.55 2.02
N MET A 702 -16.79 1.50 2.59
CA MET A 702 -17.63 1.27 3.77
C MET A 702 -18.79 0.32 3.48
N LEU A 703 -19.50 0.49 2.36
CA LEU A 703 -20.61 -0.37 1.97
C LEU A 703 -20.13 -1.81 1.71
N LEU A 704 -19.04 -1.97 0.96
CA LEU A 704 -18.45 -3.28 0.69
C LEU A 704 -17.97 -3.96 1.98
N ALA A 705 -17.29 -3.23 2.87
CA ALA A 705 -16.88 -3.76 4.17
C ALA A 705 -18.07 -4.16 5.05
N ALA A 706 -19.15 -3.37 5.04
CA ALA A 706 -20.37 -3.67 5.79
C ALA A 706 -21.06 -4.92 5.24
N ILE A 707 -21.22 -5.04 3.92
CA ILE A 707 -21.83 -6.21 3.28
C ILE A 707 -20.99 -7.47 3.53
N ASP A 708 -19.67 -7.39 3.39
CA ASP A 708 -18.75 -8.50 3.69
C ASP A 708 -18.87 -8.95 5.15
N THR A 709 -18.93 -7.97 6.07
CA THR A 709 -19.13 -8.25 7.50
C THR A 709 -20.46 -8.94 7.74
N ILE A 710 -21.55 -8.49 7.10
CA ILE A 710 -22.86 -9.14 7.19
C ILE A 710 -22.76 -10.59 6.69
N ILE A 711 -22.27 -10.83 5.47
CA ILE A 711 -22.20 -12.17 4.89
C ILE A 711 -21.42 -13.11 5.80
N LEU A 712 -20.21 -12.72 6.22
CA LEU A 712 -19.35 -13.61 6.99
C LEU A 712 -19.86 -13.81 8.42
N SER A 713 -20.26 -12.74 9.12
CA SER A 713 -20.75 -12.83 10.50
C SER A 713 -22.04 -13.66 10.58
N THR A 714 -22.91 -13.53 9.58
CA THR A 714 -24.15 -14.29 9.49
C THR A 714 -23.89 -15.76 9.22
N ALA A 715 -22.97 -16.10 8.31
CA ALA A 715 -22.58 -17.49 8.05
C ALA A 715 -22.06 -18.20 9.32
N MET A 716 -21.34 -17.47 10.18
CA MET A 716 -20.79 -17.99 11.42
C MET A 716 -21.82 -18.14 12.55
N GLY A 717 -22.78 -17.21 12.67
CA GLY A 717 -23.79 -17.25 13.74
C GLY A 717 -25.05 -18.04 13.39
N ALA A 718 -25.48 -18.04 12.14
CA ALA A 718 -26.72 -18.67 11.69
C ALA A 718 -26.60 -20.18 11.51
N GLY A 719 -25.40 -20.69 11.21
CA GLY A 719 -25.17 -22.12 10.95
C GLY A 719 -25.60 -23.00 12.13
N THR A 720 -25.19 -22.65 13.35
CA THR A 720 -25.58 -23.37 14.57
C THR A 720 -27.09 -23.41 14.76
N VAL A 721 -27.76 -22.25 14.67
CA VAL A 721 -29.21 -22.16 14.87
C VAL A 721 -29.97 -22.89 13.76
N THR A 722 -29.46 -22.89 12.53
CA THR A 722 -30.07 -23.62 11.41
C THR A 722 -30.03 -25.13 11.65
N VAL A 723 -28.93 -25.66 12.20
CA VAL A 723 -28.83 -27.07 12.60
C VAL A 723 -29.82 -27.36 13.73
N LEU A 724 -29.80 -26.59 14.83
CA LEU A 724 -30.73 -26.76 15.96
C LEU A 724 -32.21 -26.70 15.53
N TYR A 725 -32.57 -25.76 14.65
CA TYR A 725 -33.91 -25.66 14.09
C TYR A 725 -34.29 -26.91 13.29
N SER A 726 -33.37 -27.45 12.50
CA SER A 726 -33.63 -28.65 11.69
C SER A 726 -33.80 -29.91 12.55
N GLU A 727 -33.04 -30.03 13.65
CA GLU A 727 -33.20 -31.11 14.63
C GLU A 727 -34.54 -30.99 15.35
N TYR A 728 -34.89 -29.77 15.80
CA TYR A 728 -36.16 -29.51 16.46
C TYR A 728 -37.39 -29.76 15.57
N LEU A 729 -37.38 -29.29 14.32
CA LEU A 729 -38.55 -29.36 13.44
C LEU A 729 -38.70 -30.70 12.73
N PHE A 730 -37.59 -31.33 12.33
CA PHE A 730 -37.60 -32.52 11.48
C PHE A 730 -37.11 -33.80 12.19
N ASP A 731 -36.77 -33.71 13.48
CA ASP A 731 -36.20 -34.82 14.26
C ASP A 731 -34.94 -35.41 13.59
N TRP A 732 -34.13 -34.53 13.01
CA TRP A 732 -32.90 -34.93 12.34
C TRP A 732 -31.84 -35.37 13.35
N GLY A 733 -31.18 -36.49 13.07
CA GLY A 733 -29.98 -36.92 13.77
C GLY A 733 -28.70 -36.33 13.16
N THR A 734 -27.57 -36.76 13.71
CA THR A 734 -26.23 -36.26 13.31
C THR A 734 -25.97 -36.46 11.81
N LEU A 735 -26.42 -37.56 11.22
CA LEU A 735 -26.16 -37.89 9.81
C LEU A 735 -27.00 -37.03 8.86
N GLU A 736 -28.28 -36.81 9.17
CA GLU A 736 -29.22 -36.00 8.39
C GLU A 736 -28.81 -34.53 8.38
N ALA A 737 -28.49 -33.98 9.56
CA ALA A 737 -27.97 -32.63 9.69
C ALA A 737 -26.63 -32.48 8.94
N SER A 738 -25.73 -33.47 9.05
CA SER A 738 -24.47 -33.50 8.31
C SER A 738 -24.68 -33.49 6.80
N ARG A 739 -25.64 -34.29 6.28
CA ARG A 739 -26.00 -34.29 4.84
C ARG A 739 -26.49 -32.92 4.39
N PHE A 740 -27.33 -32.26 5.16
CA PHE A 740 -27.83 -30.92 4.82
C PHE A 740 -26.71 -29.88 4.73
N VAL A 741 -25.84 -29.79 5.76
CA VAL A 741 -24.68 -28.86 5.76
C VAL A 741 -23.75 -29.16 4.58
N SER A 742 -23.55 -30.44 4.28
CA SER A 742 -22.71 -30.87 3.18
C SER A 742 -23.28 -30.56 1.80
N ILE A 743 -24.58 -30.77 1.56
CA ILE A 743 -25.23 -30.45 0.26
C ILE A 743 -25.14 -28.95 -0.03
N THR A 744 -25.45 -28.12 0.96
CA THR A 744 -25.39 -26.66 0.81
C THR A 744 -23.94 -26.17 0.60
N SER A 745 -22.97 -26.74 1.32
CA SER A 745 -21.56 -26.42 1.14
C SER A 745 -20.98 -26.93 -0.18
N LEU A 746 -21.37 -28.11 -0.64
CA LEU A 746 -20.97 -28.65 -1.95
C LEU A 746 -21.48 -27.77 -3.09
N THR A 747 -22.70 -27.24 -2.95
CA THR A 747 -23.25 -26.26 -3.89
C THR A 747 -22.35 -25.02 -3.95
N ARG A 748 -21.91 -24.48 -2.80
CA ARG A 748 -20.94 -23.36 -2.77
C ARG A 748 -19.63 -23.70 -3.46
N VAL A 749 -19.10 -24.92 -3.27
CA VAL A 749 -17.87 -25.37 -3.94
C VAL A 749 -18.04 -25.38 -5.45
N VAL A 750 -19.11 -25.99 -5.97
CA VAL A 750 -19.40 -26.02 -7.42
C VAL A 750 -19.55 -24.60 -7.97
N VAL A 751 -20.25 -23.74 -7.23
CA VAL A 751 -20.44 -22.35 -7.62
C VAL A 751 -19.11 -21.57 -7.65
N LEU A 752 -18.21 -21.77 -6.69
CA LEU A 752 -16.93 -21.05 -6.62
C LEU A 752 -15.83 -21.65 -7.51
N MET A 753 -15.80 -22.97 -7.70
CA MET A 753 -14.75 -23.66 -8.48
C MET A 753 -15.12 -23.84 -9.96
N CYS A 754 -16.42 -23.91 -10.30
CA CYS A 754 -16.87 -24.12 -11.68
C CYS A 754 -17.55 -22.88 -12.24
N LEU A 755 -18.61 -22.39 -11.58
CA LEU A 755 -19.41 -21.29 -12.11
C LEU A 755 -18.64 -19.96 -12.13
N MET A 756 -17.97 -19.59 -11.03
CA MET A 756 -17.24 -18.32 -10.95
C MET A 756 -16.07 -18.22 -11.95
N PRO A 757 -15.22 -19.24 -12.16
CA PRO A 757 -14.23 -19.22 -13.23
C PRO A 757 -14.85 -19.19 -14.63
N ALA A 758 -15.95 -19.91 -14.87
CA ALA A 758 -16.65 -19.88 -16.15
C ALA A 758 -17.23 -18.49 -16.46
N VAL A 759 -17.87 -17.84 -15.48
CA VAL A 759 -18.37 -16.47 -15.60
C VAL A 759 -17.22 -15.50 -15.89
N ASN A 760 -16.13 -15.55 -15.11
CA ASN A 760 -14.96 -14.72 -15.37
C ASN A 760 -14.35 -14.99 -16.75
N TYR A 761 -14.33 -16.25 -17.20
CA TYR A 761 -13.83 -16.59 -18.53
C TYR A 761 -14.70 -15.98 -19.63
N VAL A 762 -16.02 -16.10 -19.53
CA VAL A 762 -16.97 -15.62 -20.55
C VAL A 762 -17.06 -14.10 -20.59
N PHE A 763 -17.09 -13.43 -19.43
CA PHE A 763 -17.37 -12.00 -19.33
C PHE A 763 -16.12 -11.11 -19.18
N ARG A 764 -14.98 -11.64 -18.71
CA ARG A 764 -13.70 -10.89 -18.63
C ARG A 764 -12.67 -11.38 -19.64
N ILE A 765 -12.30 -12.65 -19.59
CA ILE A 765 -11.15 -13.18 -20.35
C ILE A 765 -11.44 -13.25 -21.86
N ARG A 766 -12.60 -13.78 -22.25
CA ARG A 766 -12.96 -13.96 -23.67
C ARG A 766 -13.12 -12.63 -24.41
N PRO A 767 -13.79 -11.59 -23.87
CA PRO A 767 -13.86 -10.27 -24.50
C PRO A 767 -12.49 -9.58 -24.55
N MET A 768 -11.71 -9.64 -23.47
CA MET A 768 -10.36 -9.09 -23.44
C MET A 768 -9.44 -9.72 -24.50
N ARG A 769 -9.43 -11.04 -24.64
CA ARG A 769 -8.67 -11.73 -25.72
C ARG A 769 -9.16 -11.36 -27.12
N ARG A 770 -10.47 -11.16 -27.31
CA ARG A 770 -11.02 -10.68 -28.58
C ARG A 770 -10.50 -9.28 -28.90
N ARG A 771 -10.52 -8.36 -27.93
CA ARG A 771 -10.00 -6.99 -28.07
C ARG A 771 -8.49 -6.98 -28.34
N GLN A 772 -7.71 -7.79 -27.64
CA GLN A 772 -6.26 -7.94 -27.88
C GLN A 772 -5.96 -8.45 -29.29
N ARG A 773 -6.73 -9.46 -29.76
CA ARG A 773 -6.62 -9.96 -31.15
C ARG A 773 -6.98 -8.90 -32.18
N GLN A 774 -8.03 -8.11 -31.93
CA GLN A 774 -8.44 -7.01 -32.82
C GLN A 774 -7.41 -5.87 -32.86
N LEU A 775 -6.74 -5.60 -31.73
CA LEU A 775 -5.71 -4.55 -31.61
C LEU A 775 -4.29 -5.03 -31.98
N GLY A 776 -4.12 -6.29 -32.38
CA GLY A 776 -2.81 -6.85 -32.74
C GLY A 776 -1.80 -6.90 -31.58
N VAL A 777 -2.27 -6.93 -30.33
CA VAL A 777 -1.40 -6.91 -29.13
C VAL A 777 -0.99 -8.34 -28.77
N ASP A 778 0.32 -8.60 -28.77
CA ASP A 778 0.91 -9.86 -28.33
C ASP A 778 0.58 -10.12 -26.83
N PRO A 779 0.02 -11.30 -26.46
CA PRO A 779 -0.27 -11.66 -25.07
C PRO A 779 0.90 -11.49 -24.09
N GLN A 780 2.15 -11.62 -24.54
CA GLN A 780 3.34 -11.43 -23.69
C GLN A 780 3.69 -9.94 -23.46
N ASN A 781 3.23 -9.06 -24.33
CA ASN A 781 3.44 -7.61 -24.29
C ASN A 781 2.18 -6.81 -23.93
N ALA A 782 1.10 -7.49 -23.55
CA ALA A 782 -0.11 -6.83 -23.09
C ALA A 782 0.16 -5.98 -21.84
N PRO A 783 -0.30 -4.71 -21.79
CA PRO A 783 -0.11 -3.86 -20.62
C PRO A 783 -0.76 -4.49 -19.38
N ALA A 784 -0.07 -4.41 -18.24
CA ALA A 784 -0.63 -4.85 -16.96
C ALA A 784 -1.94 -4.10 -16.69
N GLU A 785 -3.01 -4.83 -16.36
CA GLU A 785 -4.31 -4.23 -16.06
C GLU A 785 -4.16 -3.17 -14.96
N ALA A 786 -4.57 -1.94 -15.26
CA ALA A 786 -4.61 -0.86 -14.28
C ALA A 786 -5.68 -1.18 -13.23
N ASN A 787 -5.41 -0.85 -11.96
CA ASN A 787 -6.41 -0.95 -10.90
C ASN A 787 -7.58 -0.03 -11.23
N ALA A 788 -8.73 -0.61 -11.58
CA ALA A 788 -9.92 0.12 -11.97
C ALA A 788 -11.01 0.11 -10.88
N GLY A 789 -10.73 -0.35 -9.66
CA GLY A 789 -11.77 -0.55 -8.64
C GLY A 789 -12.67 -1.75 -8.95
N ALA A 790 -13.86 -1.81 -8.33
CA ALA A 790 -14.87 -2.81 -8.67
C ALA A 790 -15.48 -2.52 -10.04
N ASP A 791 -15.50 -3.51 -10.92
CA ASP A 791 -16.13 -3.37 -12.25
C ASP A 791 -17.64 -3.67 -12.20
N GLY A 792 -18.35 -3.40 -13.30
CA GLY A 792 -19.78 -3.67 -13.39
C GLY A 792 -20.15 -5.14 -13.15
N LEU A 793 -19.27 -6.08 -13.52
CA LEU A 793 -19.47 -7.51 -13.31
C LEU A 793 -19.41 -7.87 -11.81
N ASP A 794 -18.44 -7.33 -11.06
CA ASP A 794 -18.34 -7.52 -9.60
C ASP A 794 -19.64 -7.07 -8.92
N ILE A 795 -20.18 -5.91 -9.29
CA ILE A 795 -21.40 -5.37 -8.68
C ILE A 795 -22.62 -6.24 -9.03
N TRP A 796 -22.74 -6.70 -10.28
CA TRP A 796 -23.86 -7.56 -10.70
C TRP A 796 -23.82 -8.92 -10.01
N LEU A 797 -22.64 -9.55 -9.92
CA LEU A 797 -22.46 -10.83 -9.23
C LEU A 797 -22.77 -10.72 -7.73
N LEU A 798 -22.35 -9.63 -7.10
CA LEU A 798 -22.69 -9.34 -5.70
C LEU A 798 -24.22 -9.25 -5.50
N ARG A 799 -24.92 -8.53 -6.38
CA ARG A 799 -26.39 -8.37 -6.28
C ARG A 799 -27.12 -9.68 -6.50
N ILE A 800 -26.73 -10.47 -7.51
CA ILE A 800 -27.31 -11.81 -7.73
C ILE A 800 -27.11 -12.69 -6.49
N ALA A 801 -25.90 -12.68 -5.92
CA ALA A 801 -25.60 -13.45 -4.72
C ALA A 801 -26.52 -13.07 -3.55
N LEU A 802 -26.67 -11.77 -3.27
CA LEU A 802 -27.53 -11.27 -2.20
C LEU A 802 -29.03 -11.55 -2.45
N VAL A 803 -29.50 -11.47 -3.70
CA VAL A 803 -30.87 -11.86 -4.06
C VAL A 803 -31.09 -13.36 -3.78
N SER A 804 -30.10 -14.19 -4.09
CA SER A 804 -30.18 -15.63 -3.83
C SER A 804 -30.22 -15.95 -2.33
N ASP A 805 -29.43 -15.25 -1.52
CA ASP A 805 -29.49 -15.36 -0.06
C ASP A 805 -30.88 -14.97 0.47
N VAL A 806 -31.42 -13.81 0.06
CA VAL A 806 -32.76 -13.36 0.47
C VAL A 806 -33.84 -14.37 0.07
N ALA A 807 -33.79 -14.90 -1.16
CA ALA A 807 -34.76 -15.87 -1.65
C ALA A 807 -34.70 -17.19 -0.87
N GLY A 808 -33.50 -17.73 -0.63
CA GLY A 808 -33.32 -18.96 0.14
C GLY A 808 -33.74 -18.80 1.61
N LEU A 809 -33.37 -17.68 2.25
CA LEU A 809 -33.73 -17.38 3.64
C LEU A 809 -35.23 -17.15 3.81
N MET A 810 -35.89 -16.47 2.87
CA MET A 810 -37.34 -16.31 2.86
C MET A 810 -38.05 -17.66 2.72
N GLY A 811 -37.47 -18.57 1.92
CA GLY A 811 -37.94 -19.96 1.82
C GLY A 811 -37.96 -20.68 3.17
N TYR A 812 -36.92 -20.54 3.99
CA TYR A 812 -36.87 -21.15 5.33
C TYR A 812 -37.97 -20.69 6.29
N VAL A 813 -38.49 -19.46 6.11
CA VAL A 813 -39.59 -18.95 6.95
C VAL A 813 -40.87 -19.77 6.72
N VAL A 814 -41.14 -20.13 5.46
CA VAL A 814 -42.43 -20.71 5.03
C VAL A 814 -42.39 -22.24 4.96
N VAL A 815 -41.25 -22.82 4.56
CA VAL A 815 -41.15 -24.26 4.29
C VAL A 815 -41.18 -25.09 5.58
N ARG A 816 -41.90 -26.22 5.52
CA ARG A 816 -42.05 -27.19 6.61
C ARG A 816 -41.77 -28.64 6.18
N THR A 817 -41.22 -28.85 4.98
CA THR A 817 -40.86 -30.19 4.50
C THR A 817 -39.34 -30.31 4.34
N PRO A 818 -38.71 -31.42 4.75
CA PRO A 818 -37.26 -31.61 4.68
C PRO A 818 -36.65 -31.34 3.29
N GLY A 819 -37.25 -31.87 2.22
CA GLY A 819 -36.71 -31.73 0.86
C GLY A 819 -36.69 -30.28 0.36
N LEU A 820 -37.79 -29.54 0.53
CA LEU A 820 -37.84 -28.12 0.18
C LEU A 820 -36.93 -27.26 1.08
N PHE A 821 -36.71 -27.68 2.33
CA PHE A 821 -35.79 -26.99 3.23
C PHE A 821 -34.35 -27.09 2.70
N ILE A 822 -33.92 -28.28 2.28
CA ILE A 822 -32.62 -28.47 1.62
C ILE A 822 -32.54 -27.63 0.34
N LEU A 823 -33.60 -27.59 -0.48
CA LEU A 823 -33.64 -26.77 -1.70
C LEU A 823 -33.46 -25.27 -1.41
N CYS A 824 -34.09 -24.74 -0.35
CA CYS A 824 -33.88 -23.36 0.09
C CYS A 824 -32.42 -23.10 0.45
N GLY A 825 -31.77 -24.05 1.10
CA GLY A 825 -30.34 -24.00 1.39
C GLY A 825 -29.45 -24.03 0.14
N VAL A 826 -29.83 -24.80 -0.88
CA VAL A 826 -29.14 -24.81 -2.18
C VAL A 826 -29.28 -23.45 -2.87
N VAL A 827 -30.46 -22.82 -2.83
CA VAL A 827 -30.65 -21.47 -3.36
C VAL A 827 -29.82 -20.45 -2.60
N ALA A 828 -29.83 -20.46 -1.26
CA ALA A 828 -28.98 -19.58 -0.46
C ALA A 828 -27.48 -19.84 -0.70
N ALA A 829 -27.07 -21.07 -1.03
CA ALA A 829 -25.66 -21.39 -1.30
C ALA A 829 -25.05 -20.62 -2.49
N PHE A 830 -25.85 -20.17 -3.46
CA PHE A 830 -25.36 -19.28 -4.53
C PHE A 830 -24.89 -17.92 -4.01
N GLY A 831 -25.36 -17.50 -2.82
CA GLY A 831 -24.86 -16.33 -2.09
C GLY A 831 -23.36 -16.38 -1.79
N GLY A 832 -22.75 -17.58 -1.79
CA GLY A 832 -21.31 -17.76 -1.59
C GLY A 832 -20.43 -17.00 -2.59
N ILE A 833 -20.93 -16.68 -3.79
CA ILE A 833 -20.23 -15.83 -4.77
C ILE A 833 -19.95 -14.45 -4.19
N GLY A 834 -20.88 -13.89 -3.40
CA GLY A 834 -20.81 -12.54 -2.87
C GLY A 834 -19.55 -12.31 -2.03
N SER A 835 -19.19 -13.25 -1.15
CA SER A 835 -17.99 -13.15 -0.31
C SER A 835 -16.70 -13.08 -1.15
N ALA A 836 -16.54 -13.97 -2.13
CA ALA A 836 -15.36 -13.99 -3.00
C ALA A 836 -15.25 -12.72 -3.86
N VAL A 837 -16.39 -12.26 -4.39
CA VAL A 837 -16.46 -11.04 -5.21
C VAL A 837 -16.14 -9.80 -4.39
N ILE A 838 -16.67 -9.65 -3.16
CA ILE A 838 -16.38 -8.48 -2.32
C ILE A 838 -14.92 -8.42 -1.91
N GLN A 839 -14.33 -9.54 -1.49
CA GLN A 839 -12.90 -9.60 -1.14
C GLN A 839 -12.02 -9.20 -2.33
N SER A 840 -12.38 -9.61 -3.54
CA SER A 840 -11.71 -9.14 -4.75
C SER A 840 -12.00 -7.66 -5.04
N ALA A 841 -13.23 -7.20 -4.88
CA ALA A 841 -13.65 -5.84 -5.21
C ALA A 841 -13.01 -4.80 -4.28
N ILE A 842 -13.04 -5.04 -2.96
CA ILE A 842 -12.55 -4.08 -1.96
C ILE A 842 -11.04 -3.88 -2.06
N THR A 843 -10.29 -4.93 -2.40
CA THR A 843 -8.83 -4.86 -2.59
C THR A 843 -8.44 -4.11 -3.86
N LYS A 844 -9.33 -3.99 -4.87
CA LYS A 844 -9.11 -3.16 -6.08
C LYS A 844 -9.27 -1.66 -5.84
N HIS A 845 -9.92 -1.25 -4.75
CA HIS A 845 -10.14 0.17 -4.42
C HIS A 845 -8.96 0.82 -3.72
N VAL A 846 -8.02 0.03 -3.18
CA VAL A 846 -6.92 0.48 -2.34
C VAL A 846 -5.59 0.08 -2.96
N ALA A 847 -4.58 0.95 -2.85
CA ALA A 847 -3.25 0.70 -3.37
C ALA A 847 -2.58 -0.52 -2.71
N THR A 848 -1.63 -1.14 -3.43
CA THR A 848 -1.19 -2.51 -3.18
C THR A 848 -0.48 -2.71 -1.84
N GLU A 849 0.18 -1.66 -1.34
CA GLU A 849 0.88 -1.61 -0.07
C GLU A 849 -0.06 -1.44 1.14
N ARG A 850 -1.31 -1.02 0.92
CA ARG A 850 -2.32 -0.83 1.98
C ARG A 850 -3.30 -1.98 2.12
N VAL A 851 -3.24 -2.98 1.24
CA VAL A 851 -4.12 -4.16 1.28
C VAL A 851 -4.02 -4.90 2.62
N GLY A 852 -2.82 -5.07 3.19
CA GLY A 852 -2.66 -5.70 4.51
C GLY A 852 -3.39 -4.94 5.62
N SER A 853 -3.34 -3.61 5.62
CA SER A 853 -4.06 -2.78 6.60
C SER A 853 -5.58 -2.83 6.41
N LEU A 854 -6.06 -2.90 5.16
CA LEU A 854 -7.46 -3.09 4.83
C LEU A 854 -7.98 -4.45 5.30
N LEU A 855 -7.23 -5.54 5.04
CA LEU A 855 -7.58 -6.89 5.50
C LEU A 855 -7.57 -6.97 7.03
N GLY A 856 -6.65 -6.26 7.69
CA GLY A 856 -6.64 -6.10 9.15
C GLY A 856 -7.90 -5.41 9.68
N ALA A 857 -8.40 -4.37 8.99
CA ALA A 857 -9.65 -3.70 9.35
C ALA A 857 -10.88 -4.60 9.15
N LEU A 858 -10.94 -5.36 8.05
CA LEU A 858 -11.98 -6.36 7.83
C LEU A 858 -11.95 -7.46 8.88
N GLY A 859 -10.77 -7.95 9.25
CA GLY A 859 -10.61 -8.95 10.32
C GLY A 859 -11.16 -8.48 11.67
N LEU A 860 -10.99 -7.19 12.01
CA LEU A 860 -11.61 -6.58 13.18
C LEU A 860 -13.15 -6.55 13.06
N LEU A 861 -13.69 -6.15 11.91
CA LEU A 861 -15.14 -6.15 11.69
C LEU A 861 -15.73 -7.57 11.77
N HIS A 862 -15.05 -8.57 11.21
CA HIS A 862 -15.45 -9.98 11.31
C HIS A 862 -15.47 -10.47 12.76
N ALA A 863 -14.45 -10.10 13.54
CA ALA A 863 -14.39 -10.46 14.95
C ALA A 863 -15.51 -9.80 15.77
N LEU A 864 -15.85 -8.53 15.50
CA LEU A 864 -17.04 -7.87 16.08
C LEU A 864 -18.34 -8.57 15.65
N GLY A 865 -18.41 -8.97 14.38
CA GLY A 865 -19.53 -9.74 13.84
C GLY A 865 -19.76 -11.06 14.58
N ARG A 866 -18.69 -11.73 15.04
CA ARG A 866 -18.78 -12.94 15.89
C ARG A 866 -19.33 -12.70 17.29
N VAL A 867 -19.27 -11.46 17.78
CA VAL A 867 -19.91 -11.12 19.06
C VAL A 867 -21.40 -10.84 18.82
N ILE A 868 -21.71 -10.03 17.82
CA ILE A 868 -23.05 -9.54 17.55
C ILE A 868 -23.96 -10.66 17.02
N SER A 869 -23.48 -11.48 16.08
CA SER A 869 -24.31 -12.47 15.39
C SER A 869 -24.87 -13.56 16.31
N PRO A 870 -24.10 -14.17 17.23
CA PRO A 870 -24.65 -15.12 18.18
C PRO A 870 -25.68 -14.49 19.11
N ILE A 871 -25.43 -13.27 19.62
CA ILE A 871 -26.38 -12.53 20.47
C ILE A 871 -27.72 -12.37 19.76
N LEU A 872 -27.68 -11.96 18.50
CA LEU A 872 -28.89 -11.80 17.69
C LEU A 872 -29.56 -13.15 17.40
N PHE A 873 -28.85 -14.13 16.86
CA PHE A 873 -29.48 -15.35 16.34
C PHE A 873 -29.77 -16.40 17.41
N ASN A 874 -28.79 -16.72 18.27
CA ASN A 874 -29.00 -17.70 19.35
C ASN A 874 -29.90 -17.11 20.43
N GLY A 875 -29.73 -15.81 20.76
CA GLY A 875 -30.59 -15.13 21.71
C GLY A 875 -32.04 -15.06 21.24
N LEU A 876 -32.28 -14.69 19.97
CA LEU A 876 -33.63 -14.68 19.39
C LEU A 876 -34.23 -16.08 19.35
N TYR A 877 -33.47 -17.10 18.90
CA TYR A 877 -33.96 -18.47 18.86
C TYR A 877 -34.29 -19.00 20.27
N ALA A 878 -33.42 -18.79 21.27
CA ALA A 878 -33.69 -19.17 22.66
C ALA A 878 -34.96 -18.49 23.22
N ALA A 879 -35.24 -17.24 22.81
CA ALA A 879 -36.43 -16.51 23.22
C ALA A 879 -37.71 -16.96 22.49
N THR A 880 -37.61 -17.47 21.25
CA THR A 880 -38.79 -17.75 20.41
C THR A 880 -38.99 -19.21 20.05
N VAL A 881 -38.11 -20.15 20.43
CA VAL A 881 -38.21 -21.56 20.06
C VAL A 881 -39.55 -22.20 20.44
N GLU A 882 -40.14 -21.77 21.56
CA GLU A 882 -41.44 -22.24 22.06
C GLU A 882 -42.64 -21.65 21.29
N THR A 883 -42.52 -20.44 20.75
CA THR A 883 -43.66 -19.66 20.21
C THR A 883 -43.58 -19.46 18.70
N PHE A 884 -42.44 -19.00 18.20
CA PHE A 884 -42.17 -18.73 16.80
C PHE A 884 -40.70 -19.03 16.45
N PRO A 885 -40.33 -20.31 16.29
CA PRO A 885 -38.93 -20.71 16.05
C PRO A 885 -38.38 -20.17 14.71
N GLN A 886 -39.24 -19.72 13.78
CA GLN A 886 -38.83 -19.10 12.52
C GLN A 886 -38.43 -17.64 12.63
N ALA A 887 -38.59 -17.00 13.79
CA ALA A 887 -38.25 -15.59 13.99
C ALA A 887 -36.82 -15.26 13.56
N PHE A 888 -35.87 -16.18 13.77
CA PHE A 888 -34.48 -15.95 13.37
C PHE A 888 -34.30 -15.90 11.85
N PHE A 889 -35.03 -16.71 11.06
CA PHE A 889 -34.99 -16.64 9.60
C PHE A 889 -35.59 -15.34 9.06
N VAL A 890 -36.61 -14.80 9.74
CA VAL A 890 -37.17 -13.47 9.41
C VAL A 890 -36.11 -12.38 9.62
N LEU A 891 -35.40 -12.42 10.76
CA LEU A 891 -34.29 -11.50 11.03
C LEU A 891 -33.17 -11.64 9.99
N LEU A 892 -32.78 -12.87 9.63
CA LEU A 892 -31.77 -13.13 8.60
C LEU A 892 -32.17 -12.53 7.24
N THR A 893 -33.42 -12.76 6.84
CA THR A 893 -33.97 -12.21 5.58
C THR A 893 -33.93 -10.68 5.60
N ALA A 894 -34.26 -10.04 6.73
CA ALA A 894 -34.19 -8.59 6.88
C ALA A 894 -32.75 -8.05 6.80
N ILE A 895 -31.79 -8.72 7.45
CA ILE A 895 -30.37 -8.34 7.42
C ILE A 895 -29.79 -8.44 6.00
N PHE A 896 -30.06 -9.53 5.28
CA PHE A 896 -29.64 -9.68 3.88
C PHE A 896 -30.40 -8.74 2.93
N GLY A 897 -31.67 -8.42 3.24
CA GLY A 897 -32.43 -7.39 2.52
C GLY A 897 -31.79 -6.00 2.66
N LEU A 898 -31.30 -5.65 3.86
CA LEU A 898 -30.53 -4.42 4.09
C LEU A 898 -29.19 -4.44 3.35
N ALA A 899 -28.49 -5.58 3.32
CA ALA A 899 -27.25 -5.73 2.55
C ALA A 899 -27.49 -5.58 1.04
N LEU A 900 -28.59 -6.15 0.52
CA LEU A 900 -29.02 -6.00 -0.86
C LEU A 900 -29.33 -4.54 -1.18
N PHE A 901 -30.07 -3.85 -0.31
CA PHE A 901 -30.36 -2.42 -0.46
C PHE A 901 -29.08 -1.58 -0.44
N ALA A 902 -28.16 -1.84 0.50
CA ALA A 902 -26.86 -1.18 0.58
C ALA A 902 -26.03 -1.36 -0.71
N SER A 903 -26.09 -2.54 -1.34
CA SER A 903 -25.38 -2.84 -2.59
C SER A 903 -25.85 -2.01 -3.79
N LEU A 904 -27.03 -1.39 -3.72
CA LEU A 904 -27.54 -0.50 -4.77
C LEU A 904 -26.73 0.81 -4.85
N PHE A 905 -26.10 1.22 -3.76
CA PHE A 905 -25.32 2.46 -3.67
C PHE A 905 -23.83 2.28 -4.02
N VAL A 906 -23.37 1.05 -4.27
CA VAL A 906 -22.00 0.79 -4.73
C VAL A 906 -21.87 1.20 -6.19
N ARG A 907 -20.92 2.11 -6.48
CA ARG A 907 -20.65 2.63 -7.83
C ARG A 907 -19.48 1.89 -8.49
N PRO A 908 -19.53 1.59 -9.79
CA PRO A 908 -18.41 0.93 -10.48
C PRO A 908 -17.24 1.90 -10.73
N HIS A 909 -16.08 1.32 -11.01
CA HIS A 909 -14.89 1.98 -11.55
C HIS A 909 -14.20 3.05 -10.69
N LEU A 910 -14.38 3.00 -9.36
CA LEU A 910 -13.73 3.92 -8.41
C LEU A 910 -12.50 3.27 -7.76
N TYR A 911 -11.36 3.94 -7.81
CA TYR A 911 -10.14 3.50 -7.11
C TYR A 911 -9.37 4.68 -6.51
N LEU A 912 -8.57 4.40 -5.49
CA LEU A 912 -7.66 5.37 -4.88
C LEU A 912 -6.40 5.50 -5.75
N GLN A 913 -6.17 6.68 -6.34
CA GLN A 913 -4.92 6.98 -7.03
C GLN A 913 -3.97 7.77 -6.11
N GLU A 914 -2.69 7.42 -6.13
CA GLU A 914 -1.63 8.23 -5.53
C GLU A 914 -1.30 9.40 -6.46
N ASP A 915 -1.71 10.61 -6.06
CA ASP A 915 -1.26 11.86 -6.67
C ASP A 915 -0.43 12.66 -5.65
N ASN A 916 0.54 13.44 -6.15
CA ASN A 916 1.53 14.18 -5.36
C ASN A 916 0.96 15.23 -4.39
N ASP A 917 -0.33 15.55 -4.46
CA ASP A 917 -1.04 16.51 -3.59
C ASP A 917 -2.08 15.84 -2.66
N GLY A 918 -2.10 14.50 -2.57
CA GLY A 918 -3.04 13.72 -1.78
C GLY A 918 -3.95 12.81 -2.62
N TYR A 919 -4.62 11.86 -1.96
CA TYR A 919 -5.39 10.81 -2.63
C TYR A 919 -6.64 11.35 -3.34
N LEU A 920 -6.80 11.06 -4.63
CA LEU A 920 -8.00 11.39 -5.41
C LEU A 920 -8.65 10.12 -5.94
N ALA A 921 -9.99 10.07 -5.85
CA ALA A 921 -10.78 9.06 -6.51
C ALA A 921 -10.90 9.39 -8.00
N VAL A 922 -10.44 8.50 -8.87
CA VAL A 922 -10.50 8.68 -10.32
C VAL A 922 -11.48 7.66 -10.91
N PRO A 923 -12.51 8.06 -11.66
CA PRO A 923 -13.31 7.12 -12.44
C PRO A 923 -12.52 6.64 -13.67
N VAL A 924 -12.49 5.33 -13.92
CA VAL A 924 -11.95 4.79 -15.20
C VAL A 924 -13.01 4.95 -16.29
N ARG A 925 -12.69 5.71 -17.35
CA ARG A 925 -13.51 5.81 -18.58
C ARG A 925 -13.31 4.57 -19.47
N ASP A 926 -14.39 4.03 -20.01
CA ASP A 926 -14.33 3.01 -21.06
C ASP A 926 -13.97 3.69 -22.40
N PRO A 927 -13.06 3.13 -23.24
CA PRO A 927 -12.61 3.76 -24.48
C PRO A 927 -13.62 3.67 -25.65
N GLY A 928 -14.90 3.92 -25.39
CA GLY A 928 -15.99 3.81 -26.37
C GLY A 928 -17.08 4.88 -26.29
N ASP A 929 -17.11 5.70 -25.24
CA ASP A 929 -18.14 6.73 -25.03
C ASP A 929 -17.61 8.14 -25.39
N GLU A 930 -17.17 8.34 -26.64
CA GLU A 930 -16.70 9.64 -27.12
C GLU A 930 -17.82 10.59 -27.59
N GLU A 931 -19.09 10.15 -27.65
CA GLU A 931 -20.10 10.90 -28.42
C GLU A 931 -21.00 11.88 -27.63
N ASN A 932 -20.97 11.92 -26.29
CA ASN A 932 -21.85 12.83 -25.52
C ASN A 932 -21.11 13.58 -24.39
N ALA A 933 -20.01 14.27 -24.74
CA ALA A 933 -19.21 15.03 -23.77
C ALA A 933 -19.84 16.36 -23.32
N ASP A 934 -20.83 16.89 -24.04
CA ASP A 934 -21.31 18.27 -23.84
C ASP A 934 -22.65 18.41 -23.09
N GLU A 935 -23.43 17.34 -22.86
CA GLU A 935 -24.79 17.48 -22.28
C GLU A 935 -24.92 17.13 -20.78
N LEU A 936 -23.95 16.49 -20.12
CA LEU A 936 -24.11 16.02 -18.73
C LEU A 936 -23.22 16.71 -17.69
N ILE A 937 -22.29 17.58 -18.11
CA ILE A 937 -21.43 18.35 -17.20
C ILE A 937 -22.16 19.58 -16.63
N ASP A 938 -23.17 20.09 -17.33
CA ASP A 938 -23.91 21.29 -16.89
C ASP A 938 -24.97 20.99 -15.82
N ASP A 939 -25.54 19.78 -15.76
CA ASP A 939 -26.63 19.46 -14.83
C ASP A 939 -26.15 19.12 -13.40
N GLU A 940 -24.97 18.53 -13.21
CA GLU A 940 -24.47 18.15 -11.88
C GLU A 940 -23.67 19.27 -11.18
N ILE A 941 -23.24 20.30 -11.91
CA ILE A 941 -22.53 21.47 -11.37
C ILE A 941 -23.52 22.58 -10.93
N GLN A 942 -24.71 22.66 -11.53
CA GLN A 942 -25.69 23.71 -11.20
C GLN A 942 -26.47 23.48 -9.89
N SER A 943 -26.53 22.27 -9.33
CA SER A 943 -27.43 22.00 -8.20
C SER A 943 -26.87 22.23 -6.78
N GLU A 944 -25.57 22.47 -6.58
CA GLU A 944 -24.99 22.59 -5.22
C GLU A 944 -24.18 23.89 -4.95
N THR A 945 -24.30 24.93 -5.78
CA THR A 945 -23.57 26.21 -5.56
C THR A 945 -24.48 27.41 -5.31
N LEU A 946 -25.28 27.39 -4.23
CA LEU A 946 -25.75 28.62 -3.60
C LEU A 946 -25.83 28.49 -2.06
N PRO A 947 -25.11 29.31 -1.28
CA PRO A 947 -25.42 29.51 0.12
C PRO A 947 -26.69 30.37 0.22
N ARG A 948 -27.78 29.85 0.81
CA ARG A 948 -28.87 30.69 1.30
C ARG A 948 -28.36 31.51 2.48
N LEU A 949 -28.12 32.80 2.25
CA LEU A 949 -28.12 33.83 3.28
C LEU A 949 -29.50 34.49 3.25
N SER A 950 -30.20 34.43 4.39
CA SER A 950 -31.56 34.93 4.70
C SER A 950 -32.70 34.47 3.80
#